data_AF-D8FFA2-F1
#
_entry.id   AF-D8FFA2-F1
#
_cell.length_a   1.000
_cell.length_b   1.000
_cell.length_c   1.000
_cell.angle_alpha   90.00
_cell.angle_beta   90.00
_cell.angle_gamma   90.00
#
_symmetry.space_group_name_H-M   'P 1'
#
loop_
_entity.id
_entity.type
_entity.pdbx_description
1 polymer ?
#
loop_
_entity_poly.entity_id
_entity_poly.type
_entity_poly.pdbx_seq_one_letter_code
_entity_poly.pdbx_strand_id
1 'polypeptide(L)'
;MKILQLSTYDIRGGAARATYRLHLGLRNKGQDSRMLVRYKNTDDDSVSEVCPEQNTDATFFLEVPVQEHYINAHRTELSNTLFSLPYPGYDVSHSALVQDADIINLHWVSRFQSPVTLKHIFALGKPVVWTLHDQWAFTGGCHYSSGCEKYRSNCIECPQLTQDSFSLTEAVLHDKEELFRNANLTIVAPSRWMGRCARESRLFKSLRIEVIANSLETDIYCPVSKKQAKERLDIPQDVVTFLFGAVDGTEKRKGFVELVAAIKLCRQNSVFQELLRKDKLRLLCFGNPNEQLERIGIPFVSLGKLKTDKDIRDAYSAADIFLLPSLEDNLPNTILESLSCGTPVVAFDVGGIPDMVTDGVNGLLINAFDIPKMGEAIVSLSLDSHKRAAMGKAGRERATMDYALEVQAKNYLGLYEDLLNQNQSSKVDEKKRQCSTLRTEDNFAISCSATGASLNTTLGSRFGAVYDDMLFVTLKSYAPHIHKQWNLSELDRAKRLEQVNELTRLLEDCEADRTARSEQLNICEADRAKRLEQVNRLAPLLEDCEADRKARLEQLNICEADRKARLDLINSLTDKLNDKKTIKQLHQSLSEIEGLKQQFHRETQRALVAEQGWEALENTQVVRKARKMGLIKLEKPDFLKKSNSRKL
;
A
#
# COMPACT_ATOMS: atom_id res chain seq x y z
N MET A 1 15.83 -20.32 -23.97
CA MET A 1 14.72 -21.30 -23.96
C MET A 1 13.46 -20.59 -23.51
N LYS A 2 12.31 -20.99 -24.03
CA LYS A 2 10.98 -20.58 -23.57
C LYS A 2 10.50 -21.57 -22.50
N ILE A 3 10.47 -21.14 -21.26
CA ILE A 3 10.18 -22.00 -20.10
C ILE A 3 8.85 -21.57 -19.51
N LEU A 4 7.91 -22.49 -19.41
CA LEU A 4 6.62 -22.24 -18.78
C LEU A 4 6.53 -22.93 -17.42
N GLN A 5 6.32 -22.14 -16.37
CA GLN A 5 5.94 -22.64 -15.05
C GLN A 5 4.42 -22.71 -14.95
N LEU A 6 3.86 -23.86 -14.60
CA LEU A 6 2.43 -24.03 -14.36
C LEU A 6 2.16 -24.23 -12.87
N SER A 7 1.36 -23.36 -12.26
CA SER A 7 1.11 -23.39 -10.80
C SER A 7 -0.28 -22.91 -10.43
N THR A 8 -0.88 -23.40 -9.35
CA THR A 8 -2.21 -22.90 -8.93
C THR A 8 -2.16 -21.44 -8.47
N TYR A 9 -1.08 -21.03 -7.79
CA TYR A 9 -0.85 -19.65 -7.36
C TYR A 9 0.51 -19.16 -7.89
N ASP A 10 0.65 -17.86 -8.08
CA ASP A 10 1.93 -17.24 -8.45
C ASP A 10 2.86 -17.04 -7.24
N ILE A 11 2.37 -16.48 -6.14
CA ILE A 11 3.19 -16.14 -4.96
C ILE A 11 2.60 -16.62 -3.63
N ARG A 12 1.30 -16.99 -3.60
CA ARG A 12 0.62 -17.35 -2.34
C ARG A 12 0.99 -18.76 -1.87
N GLY A 13 1.65 -18.84 -0.71
CA GLY A 13 2.03 -20.10 -0.06
C GLY A 13 3.44 -20.58 -0.42
N GLY A 14 3.95 -21.55 0.33
CA GLY A 14 5.36 -21.98 0.21
C GLY A 14 5.75 -22.53 -1.15
N ALA A 15 4.86 -23.33 -1.76
CA ALA A 15 5.05 -23.90 -3.09
C ALA A 15 5.11 -22.83 -4.19
N ALA A 16 4.14 -21.91 -4.19
CA ALA A 16 4.07 -20.81 -5.16
C ALA A 16 5.28 -19.87 -5.03
N ARG A 17 5.66 -19.49 -3.80
CA ARG A 17 6.88 -18.71 -3.56
C ARG A 17 8.13 -19.41 -4.11
N ALA A 18 8.28 -20.71 -3.90
CA ALA A 18 9.40 -21.47 -4.45
C ALA A 18 9.38 -21.51 -5.99
N THR A 19 8.21 -21.63 -6.61
CA THR A 19 8.05 -21.53 -8.08
C THR A 19 8.47 -20.15 -8.60
N TYR A 20 7.99 -19.09 -7.94
CA TYR A 20 8.32 -17.71 -8.32
C TYR A 20 9.81 -17.43 -8.18
N ARG A 21 10.47 -17.95 -7.13
CA ARG A 21 11.93 -17.86 -6.96
C ARG A 21 12.71 -18.51 -8.10
N LEU A 22 12.31 -19.72 -8.51
CA LEU A 22 12.90 -20.37 -9.68
C LEU A 22 12.67 -19.53 -10.94
N HIS A 23 11.46 -19.01 -11.12
CA HIS A 23 11.11 -18.14 -12.24
C HIS A 23 12.01 -16.90 -12.30
N LEU A 24 12.16 -16.17 -11.19
CA LEU A 24 13.07 -15.03 -11.09
C LEU A 24 14.53 -15.43 -11.36
N GLY A 25 15.01 -16.53 -10.78
CA GLY A 25 16.37 -17.03 -11.01
C GLY A 25 16.64 -17.33 -12.49
N LEU A 26 15.68 -17.93 -13.20
CA LEU A 26 15.79 -18.20 -14.64
C LEU A 26 15.80 -16.91 -15.46
N ARG A 27 14.97 -15.92 -15.10
CA ARG A 27 14.95 -14.59 -15.76
C ARG A 27 16.24 -13.82 -15.53
N ASN A 28 16.80 -13.87 -14.32
CA ASN A 28 18.12 -13.29 -14.00
C ASN A 28 19.26 -13.90 -14.84
N LYS A 29 19.08 -15.14 -15.32
CA LYS A 29 19.98 -15.82 -16.27
C LYS A 29 19.63 -15.55 -17.75
N GLY A 30 18.75 -14.61 -18.03
CA GLY A 30 18.38 -14.18 -19.39
C GLY A 30 17.45 -15.14 -20.13
N GLN A 31 16.77 -16.06 -19.43
CA GLN A 31 15.81 -16.96 -20.07
C GLN A 31 14.41 -16.35 -20.16
N ASP A 32 13.67 -16.73 -21.19
CA ASP A 32 12.24 -16.40 -21.31
C ASP A 32 11.43 -17.37 -20.45
N SER A 33 11.42 -17.10 -19.15
CA SER A 33 10.57 -17.80 -18.19
C SER A 33 9.27 -17.03 -18.03
N ARG A 34 8.15 -17.76 -18.10
CA ARG A 34 6.77 -17.28 -17.89
C ARG A 34 6.06 -18.16 -16.88
N MET A 35 5.07 -17.61 -16.17
CA MET A 35 4.18 -18.39 -15.32
C MET A 35 2.75 -18.33 -15.84
N LEU A 36 2.08 -19.47 -15.92
CA LEU A 36 0.63 -19.56 -16.12
C LEU A 36 0.00 -20.09 -14.83
N VAL A 37 -0.92 -19.32 -14.25
CA VAL A 37 -1.49 -19.64 -12.94
C VAL A 37 -3.01 -19.64 -12.93
N ARG A 38 -3.60 -20.41 -11.99
CA ARG A 38 -5.06 -20.35 -11.75
C ARG A 38 -5.46 -19.04 -11.09
N TYR A 39 -4.66 -18.60 -10.12
CA TYR A 39 -4.91 -17.39 -9.34
C TYR A 39 -3.67 -16.51 -9.32
N LYS A 40 -3.79 -15.28 -9.81
CA LYS A 40 -2.72 -14.28 -9.81
C LYS A 40 -2.89 -13.32 -8.63
N ASN A 41 -1.80 -13.06 -7.91
CA ASN A 41 -1.75 -12.14 -6.78
C ASN A 41 -0.62 -11.10 -6.89
N THR A 42 0.22 -11.20 -7.92
CA THR A 42 1.29 -10.24 -8.23
C THR A 42 0.89 -9.31 -9.38
N ASP A 43 1.61 -8.20 -9.53
CA ASP A 43 1.52 -7.31 -10.69
C ASP A 43 2.58 -7.63 -11.76
N ASP A 44 3.21 -8.82 -11.71
CA ASP A 44 4.28 -9.20 -12.64
C ASP A 44 3.71 -9.54 -14.03
N ASP A 45 4.15 -8.83 -15.07
CA ASP A 45 3.71 -9.02 -16.47
C ASP A 45 4.16 -10.36 -17.09
N SER A 46 5.15 -11.02 -16.49
CA SER A 46 5.60 -12.35 -16.91
C SER A 46 4.77 -13.48 -16.30
N VAL A 47 3.82 -13.15 -15.43
CA VAL A 47 2.80 -14.04 -14.86
C VAL A 47 1.45 -13.78 -15.52
N SER A 48 0.81 -14.84 -16.02
CA SER A 48 -0.53 -14.77 -16.63
C SER A 48 -1.52 -15.62 -15.84
N GLU A 49 -2.71 -15.08 -15.59
CA GLU A 49 -3.81 -15.80 -14.98
C GLU A 49 -4.66 -16.49 -16.07
N VAL A 50 -5.12 -17.69 -15.80
CA VAL A 50 -6.07 -18.40 -16.67
C VAL A 50 -7.43 -17.71 -16.65
N CYS A 51 -8.02 -17.51 -17.83
CA CYS A 51 -9.38 -17.00 -17.97
C CYS A 51 -10.34 -18.17 -18.23
N PRO A 52 -11.26 -18.49 -17.29
CA PRO A 52 -12.26 -19.54 -17.49
C PRO A 52 -13.21 -19.21 -18.66
N GLU A 53 -13.42 -20.15 -19.57
CA GLU A 53 -14.29 -19.94 -20.74
C GLU A 53 -15.80 -20.03 -20.44
N GLN A 54 -16.22 -20.60 -19.30
CA GLN A 54 -17.62 -20.82 -18.94
C GLN A 54 -17.91 -20.50 -17.46
N ASN A 55 -19.17 -20.15 -17.16
CA ASN A 55 -19.66 -19.87 -15.81
C ASN A 55 -19.86 -21.19 -15.02
N THR A 56 -19.46 -21.19 -13.75
CA THR A 56 -18.88 -22.32 -13.00
C THR A 56 -19.86 -23.24 -12.25
N ASP A 57 -20.97 -23.66 -12.86
CA ASP A 57 -21.92 -24.58 -12.19
C ASP A 57 -21.38 -26.02 -12.06
N ALA A 58 -20.55 -26.47 -13.00
CA ALA A 58 -19.98 -27.82 -13.00
C ALA A 58 -18.98 -28.08 -11.85
N THR A 59 -18.25 -27.04 -11.41
CA THR A 59 -17.32 -27.09 -10.27
C THR A 59 -18.05 -27.45 -8.97
N PHE A 60 -19.28 -26.97 -8.78
CA PHE A 60 -20.08 -27.28 -7.60
C PHE A 60 -20.44 -28.76 -7.53
N PHE A 61 -20.83 -29.39 -8.63
CA PHE A 61 -21.29 -30.79 -8.63
C PHE A 61 -20.17 -31.82 -8.44
N LEU A 62 -18.96 -31.50 -8.90
CA LEU A 62 -17.83 -32.45 -8.88
C LEU A 62 -16.93 -32.32 -7.66
N GLU A 63 -16.56 -31.10 -7.29
CA GLU A 63 -15.53 -30.88 -6.26
C GLU A 63 -16.17 -30.85 -4.86
N VAL A 64 -17.21 -30.03 -4.65
CA VAL A 64 -17.67 -29.65 -3.32
C VAL A 64 -18.28 -30.82 -2.52
N PRO A 65 -19.24 -31.61 -3.05
CA PRO A 65 -19.82 -32.72 -2.29
C PRO A 65 -18.78 -33.73 -1.84
N VAL A 66 -17.94 -34.21 -2.76
CA VAL A 66 -16.94 -35.25 -2.47
C VAL A 66 -15.82 -34.69 -1.58
N GLN A 67 -15.31 -33.50 -1.88
CA GLN A 67 -14.24 -32.91 -1.06
C GLN A 67 -14.71 -32.64 0.37
N GLU A 68 -15.86 -31.99 0.55
CA GLU A 68 -16.29 -31.54 1.87
C GLU A 68 -17.01 -32.64 2.67
N HIS A 69 -17.91 -33.39 2.03
CA HIS A 69 -18.80 -34.33 2.72
C HIS A 69 -18.38 -35.79 2.62
N TYR A 70 -17.41 -36.12 1.75
CA TYR A 70 -16.77 -37.43 1.74
C TYR A 70 -15.35 -37.36 2.33
N ILE A 71 -14.45 -36.59 1.75
CA ILE A 71 -13.04 -36.57 2.18
C ILE A 71 -12.90 -35.85 3.53
N ASN A 72 -13.32 -34.58 3.62
CA ASN A 72 -13.10 -33.76 4.83
C ASN A 72 -13.90 -34.28 6.03
N ALA A 73 -15.14 -34.72 5.81
CA ALA A 73 -16.00 -35.29 6.85
C ALA A 73 -15.48 -36.61 7.44
N HIS A 74 -14.68 -37.37 6.68
CA HIS A 74 -14.12 -38.65 7.12
C HIS A 74 -12.61 -38.57 7.41
N ARG A 75 -12.03 -37.39 7.63
CA ARG A 75 -10.62 -37.27 8.02
C ARG A 75 -10.34 -37.92 9.38
N THR A 76 -9.25 -38.68 9.48
CA THR A 76 -8.78 -39.21 10.78
C THR A 76 -7.96 -38.19 11.54
N GLU A 77 -7.77 -38.44 12.84
CA GLU A 77 -6.87 -37.65 13.68
C GLU A 77 -5.39 -37.78 13.29
N LEU A 78 -5.03 -38.69 12.37
CA LEU A 78 -3.65 -38.88 11.93
C LEU A 78 -3.07 -37.62 11.28
N SER A 79 -3.89 -36.88 10.52
CA SER A 79 -3.41 -35.70 9.79
C SER A 79 -4.54 -34.71 9.50
N ASN A 80 -4.28 -33.43 9.73
CA ASN A 80 -5.13 -32.33 9.26
C ASN A 80 -4.46 -31.51 8.14
N THR A 81 -3.35 -32.00 7.57
CA THR A 81 -2.79 -31.43 6.35
C THR A 81 -3.74 -31.67 5.18
N LEU A 82 -3.71 -30.76 4.20
CA LEU A 82 -4.57 -30.80 3.02
C LEU A 82 -4.61 -32.20 2.38
N PHE A 83 -5.82 -32.63 2.08
CA PHE A 83 -6.11 -33.78 1.22
C PHE A 83 -7.07 -33.28 0.15
N SER A 84 -6.71 -33.38 -1.12
CA SER A 84 -7.49 -32.79 -2.20
C SER A 84 -7.87 -33.80 -3.27
N LEU A 85 -9.12 -33.72 -3.71
CA LEU A 85 -9.59 -34.39 -4.91
C LEU A 85 -8.95 -33.72 -6.14
N PRO A 86 -8.48 -34.50 -7.13
CA PRO A 86 -7.78 -33.93 -8.28
C PRO A 86 -8.71 -33.55 -9.44
N TYR A 87 -10.03 -33.62 -9.27
CA TYR A 87 -11.03 -33.32 -10.29
C TYR A 87 -11.99 -32.22 -9.81
N PRO A 88 -12.55 -31.38 -10.69
CA PRO A 88 -12.19 -31.21 -12.12
C PRO A 88 -10.86 -30.43 -12.29
N GLY A 89 -10.41 -30.26 -13.54
CA GLY A 89 -9.21 -29.49 -13.88
C GLY A 89 -9.41 -28.57 -15.08
N TYR A 90 -8.61 -27.52 -15.20
CA TYR A 90 -8.63 -26.62 -16.35
C TYR A 90 -7.70 -27.12 -17.45
N ASP A 91 -8.24 -27.33 -18.64
CA ASP A 91 -7.44 -27.71 -19.79
C ASP A 91 -6.75 -26.50 -20.40
N VAL A 92 -5.45 -26.39 -20.12
CA VAL A 92 -4.59 -25.32 -20.63
C VAL A 92 -3.77 -25.75 -21.84
N SER A 93 -3.97 -26.98 -22.33
CA SER A 93 -3.14 -27.55 -23.41
C SER A 93 -3.24 -26.72 -24.70
N HIS A 94 -4.37 -26.06 -24.95
CA HIS A 94 -4.58 -25.20 -26.12
C HIS A 94 -4.10 -23.75 -25.95
N SER A 95 -3.67 -23.34 -24.76
CA SER A 95 -3.23 -21.96 -24.52
C SER A 95 -1.95 -21.64 -25.30
N ALA A 96 -1.85 -20.39 -25.79
CA ALA A 96 -0.70 -19.93 -26.56
C ALA A 96 0.63 -20.10 -25.78
N LEU A 97 0.63 -19.83 -24.47
CA LEU A 97 1.81 -20.00 -23.62
C LEU A 97 2.28 -21.46 -23.53
N VAL A 98 1.35 -22.40 -23.39
CA VAL A 98 1.66 -23.84 -23.35
C VAL A 98 2.16 -24.33 -24.71
N GLN A 99 1.53 -23.85 -25.80
CA GLN A 99 1.90 -24.20 -27.17
C GLN A 99 3.23 -23.60 -27.63
N ASP A 100 3.65 -22.46 -27.08
CA ASP A 100 4.91 -21.81 -27.43
C ASP A 100 6.11 -22.26 -26.56
N ALA A 101 5.87 -22.88 -25.40
CA ALA A 101 6.93 -23.31 -24.49
C ALA A 101 7.84 -24.42 -25.08
N ASP A 102 9.16 -24.32 -24.87
CA ASP A 102 10.11 -25.40 -25.15
C ASP A 102 10.04 -26.48 -24.05
N ILE A 103 9.82 -26.04 -22.80
CA ILE A 103 9.74 -26.87 -21.60
C ILE A 103 8.58 -26.38 -20.73
N ILE A 104 7.85 -27.33 -20.15
CA ILE A 104 6.79 -27.06 -19.17
C ILE A 104 7.25 -27.63 -17.82
N ASN A 105 7.26 -26.83 -16.77
CA ASN A 105 7.53 -27.29 -15.41
C ASN A 105 6.31 -27.07 -14.51
N LEU A 106 5.80 -28.17 -13.96
CA LEU A 106 4.61 -28.22 -13.11
C LEU A 106 5.01 -28.00 -11.65
N HIS A 107 4.30 -27.11 -10.97
CA HIS A 107 4.51 -26.78 -9.57
C HIS A 107 3.17 -26.68 -8.84
N TRP A 108 2.91 -27.60 -7.90
CA TRP A 108 1.68 -27.59 -7.08
C TRP A 108 0.41 -27.27 -7.89
N VAL A 109 0.11 -28.13 -8.85
CA VAL A 109 -1.04 -27.97 -9.76
C VAL A 109 -2.37 -28.53 -9.19
N SER A 110 -2.38 -28.87 -7.90
CA SER A 110 -3.58 -29.30 -7.19
C SER A 110 -4.63 -28.19 -7.21
N ARG A 111 -5.91 -28.56 -7.42
CA ARG A 111 -7.01 -27.61 -7.68
C ARG A 111 -6.75 -26.71 -8.88
N PHE A 112 -6.00 -27.16 -9.87
CA PHE A 112 -5.85 -26.44 -11.13
C PHE A 112 -5.84 -27.41 -12.30
N GLN A 113 -5.02 -28.46 -12.21
CA GLN A 113 -4.96 -29.53 -13.20
C GLN A 113 -5.51 -30.83 -12.62
N SER A 114 -6.18 -31.60 -13.47
CA SER A 114 -6.60 -32.97 -13.18
C SER A 114 -5.70 -33.97 -13.89
N PRO A 115 -5.75 -35.28 -13.55
CA PRO A 115 -5.01 -36.30 -14.28
C PRO A 115 -5.33 -36.31 -15.78
N VAL A 116 -6.58 -35.97 -16.14
CA VAL A 116 -7.03 -35.89 -17.53
C VAL A 116 -6.41 -34.68 -18.24
N THR A 117 -6.44 -33.49 -17.65
CA THR A 117 -5.85 -32.30 -18.28
C THR A 117 -4.32 -32.39 -18.34
N LEU A 118 -3.68 -33.01 -17.35
CA LEU A 118 -2.25 -33.33 -17.40
C LEU A 118 -1.89 -34.26 -18.56
N LYS A 119 -2.72 -35.28 -18.83
CA LYS A 119 -2.54 -36.15 -20.00
C LYS A 119 -2.56 -35.35 -21.30
N HIS A 120 -3.42 -34.34 -21.44
CA HIS A 120 -3.44 -33.48 -22.62
C HIS A 120 -2.14 -32.68 -22.78
N ILE A 121 -1.57 -32.18 -21.67
CA ILE A 121 -0.25 -31.53 -21.66
C ILE A 121 0.85 -32.51 -22.09
N PHE A 122 0.84 -33.74 -21.55
CA PHE A 122 1.83 -34.76 -21.91
C PHE A 122 1.73 -35.17 -23.38
N ALA A 123 0.53 -35.18 -23.96
CA ALA A 123 0.29 -35.51 -25.35
C ALA A 123 0.91 -34.49 -26.35
N LEU A 124 1.34 -33.31 -25.88
CA LEU A 124 2.03 -32.33 -26.71
C LEU A 124 3.45 -32.79 -27.14
N GLY A 125 3.99 -33.86 -26.54
CA GLY A 125 5.32 -34.39 -26.87
C GLY A 125 6.49 -33.47 -26.48
N LYS A 126 6.21 -32.47 -25.63
CA LYS A 126 7.20 -31.55 -25.06
C LYS A 126 7.81 -32.19 -23.80
N PRO A 127 9.07 -31.88 -23.44
CA PRO A 127 9.60 -32.30 -22.15
C PRO A 127 8.82 -31.61 -21.04
N VAL A 128 8.26 -32.42 -20.13
CA VAL A 128 7.57 -31.91 -18.95
C VAL A 128 8.38 -32.27 -17.71
N VAL A 129 8.63 -31.27 -16.89
CA VAL A 129 9.20 -31.42 -15.56
C VAL A 129 8.09 -31.26 -14.53
N TRP A 130 8.11 -32.05 -13.45
CA TRP A 130 7.23 -31.84 -12.31
C TRP A 130 8.06 -31.69 -11.04
N THR A 131 8.10 -30.46 -10.54
CA THR A 131 8.77 -30.13 -9.29
C THR A 131 7.84 -30.40 -8.10
N LEU A 132 8.25 -31.33 -7.25
CA LEU A 132 7.43 -31.82 -6.13
C LEU A 132 7.53 -30.90 -4.92
N HIS A 133 6.46 -30.19 -4.62
CA HIS A 133 6.36 -29.38 -3.38
C HIS A 133 5.80 -30.18 -2.20
N ASP A 134 5.10 -31.26 -2.50
CA ASP A 134 4.48 -32.19 -1.57
C ASP A 134 4.29 -33.57 -2.25
N GLN A 135 3.59 -34.49 -1.59
CA GLN A 135 3.43 -35.87 -2.06
C GLN A 135 2.19 -36.08 -2.94
N TRP A 136 1.35 -35.06 -3.15
CA TRP A 136 0.07 -35.19 -3.85
C TRP A 136 0.20 -35.75 -5.27
N ALA A 137 1.30 -35.42 -5.97
CA ALA A 137 1.54 -35.86 -7.33
C ALA A 137 1.53 -37.40 -7.49
N PHE A 138 1.96 -38.14 -6.46
CA PHE A 138 2.10 -39.60 -6.50
C PHE A 138 1.26 -40.35 -5.46
N THR A 139 0.33 -39.67 -4.80
CA THR A 139 -0.64 -40.29 -3.87
C THR A 139 -2.07 -40.26 -4.43
N GLY A 140 -2.99 -40.96 -3.76
CA GLY A 140 -4.42 -40.90 -4.04
C GLY A 140 -5.12 -39.59 -3.64
N GLY A 141 -4.42 -38.62 -3.04
CA GLY A 141 -5.00 -37.31 -2.70
C GLY A 141 -4.39 -36.61 -1.47
N CYS A 142 -3.62 -37.32 -0.63
CA CYS A 142 -2.94 -36.68 0.51
C CYS A 142 -1.72 -35.87 0.04
N HIS A 143 -1.54 -34.66 0.58
CA HIS A 143 -0.36 -33.84 0.29
C HIS A 143 0.85 -34.27 1.14
N TYR A 144 0.61 -34.76 2.36
CA TYR A 144 1.63 -35.38 3.20
C TYR A 144 1.07 -36.68 3.78
N SER A 145 1.87 -37.73 3.77
CA SER A 145 1.43 -39.10 4.07
C SER A 145 1.26 -39.37 5.56
N SER A 146 1.91 -38.59 6.44
CA SER A 146 1.89 -38.82 7.89
C SER A 146 2.36 -40.23 8.23
N GLY A 147 3.49 -40.62 7.64
CA GLY A 147 4.12 -41.94 7.77
C GLY A 147 3.51 -43.07 6.92
N CYS A 148 2.42 -42.83 6.18
CA CYS A 148 1.80 -43.85 5.32
C CYS A 148 2.64 -44.15 4.06
N GLU A 149 2.98 -45.42 3.82
CA GLU A 149 3.78 -45.84 2.65
C GLU A 149 2.94 -46.48 1.52
N LYS A 150 1.60 -46.47 1.62
CA LYS A 150 0.72 -47.17 0.66
C LYS A 150 0.75 -46.57 -0.76
N TYR A 151 1.30 -45.37 -0.96
CA TYR A 151 1.56 -44.80 -2.29
C TYR A 151 2.61 -45.59 -3.09
N ARG A 152 3.39 -46.45 -2.42
CA ARG A 152 4.30 -47.39 -3.07
C ARG A 152 3.57 -48.57 -3.74
N SER A 153 2.30 -48.81 -3.39
CA SER A 153 1.52 -49.98 -3.81
C SER A 153 0.20 -49.64 -4.49
N ASN A 154 -0.77 -49.04 -3.80
CA ASN A 154 -2.11 -48.77 -4.36
C ASN A 154 -2.97 -47.76 -3.57
N CYS A 155 -2.52 -47.23 -2.43
CA CYS A 155 -3.31 -46.34 -1.57
C CYS A 155 -4.62 -46.92 -0.99
N ILE A 156 -4.89 -48.23 -1.09
CA ILE A 156 -6.09 -48.86 -0.51
C ILE A 156 -6.15 -48.67 1.01
N GLU A 157 -7.35 -48.49 1.57
CA GLU A 157 -7.59 -48.30 3.01
C GLU A 157 -6.71 -47.18 3.59
N CYS A 158 -6.86 -45.98 3.02
CA CYS A 158 -6.07 -44.82 3.42
C CYS A 158 -6.23 -44.53 4.92
N PRO A 159 -5.14 -44.54 5.73
CA PRO A 159 -5.24 -44.33 7.19
C PRO A 159 -5.61 -42.89 7.58
N GLN A 160 -5.64 -41.98 6.60
CA GLN A 160 -6.10 -40.62 6.81
C GLN A 160 -7.62 -40.44 6.59
N LEU A 161 -8.32 -41.50 6.20
CA LEU A 161 -9.77 -41.55 6.08
C LEU A 161 -10.35 -42.61 7.05
N THR A 162 -11.36 -42.25 7.83
CA THR A 162 -12.05 -43.17 8.76
C THR A 162 -12.83 -44.23 8.00
N GLN A 163 -13.29 -43.89 6.80
CA GLN A 163 -14.01 -44.75 5.88
C GLN A 163 -13.71 -44.35 4.44
N ASP A 164 -13.38 -45.32 3.58
CA ASP A 164 -13.23 -45.15 2.13
C ASP A 164 -13.96 -46.30 1.41
N SER A 165 -15.28 -46.39 1.61
CA SER A 165 -16.12 -47.49 1.07
C SER A 165 -16.06 -47.66 -0.44
N PHE A 166 -15.65 -46.61 -1.16
CA PHE A 166 -15.57 -46.60 -2.62
C PHE A 166 -14.13 -46.75 -3.13
N SER A 167 -13.14 -46.93 -2.24
CA SER A 167 -11.71 -47.00 -2.58
C SER A 167 -11.26 -45.81 -3.45
N LEU A 168 -11.74 -44.61 -3.11
CA LEU A 168 -11.46 -43.36 -3.83
C LEU A 168 -9.97 -43.15 -4.01
N THR A 169 -9.21 -43.38 -2.95
CA THR A 169 -7.76 -43.16 -2.93
C THR A 169 -7.01 -44.08 -3.89
N GLU A 170 -7.44 -45.33 -4.01
CA GLU A 170 -6.93 -46.29 -4.98
C GLU A 170 -7.32 -45.89 -6.41
N ALA A 171 -8.60 -45.57 -6.62
CA ALA A 171 -9.13 -45.20 -7.93
C ALA A 171 -8.37 -44.00 -8.52
N VAL A 172 -8.13 -42.96 -7.71
CA VAL A 172 -7.35 -41.79 -8.11
C VAL A 172 -5.89 -42.13 -8.44
N LEU A 173 -5.23 -42.97 -7.63
CA LEU A 173 -3.83 -43.34 -7.90
C LEU A 173 -3.71 -44.18 -9.18
N HIS A 174 -4.65 -45.11 -9.40
CA HIS A 174 -4.71 -45.90 -10.62
C HIS A 174 -4.98 -45.02 -11.85
N ASP A 175 -5.90 -44.05 -11.77
CA ASP A 175 -6.15 -43.13 -12.87
C ASP A 175 -4.90 -42.34 -13.25
N LYS A 176 -4.14 -41.83 -12.25
CA LYS A 176 -2.84 -41.19 -12.50
C LYS A 176 -1.88 -42.15 -13.21
N GLU A 177 -1.77 -43.40 -12.76
CA GLU A 177 -0.89 -44.41 -13.38
C GLU A 177 -1.27 -44.70 -14.82
N GLU A 178 -2.57 -44.83 -15.12
CA GLU A 178 -3.06 -45.09 -16.46
C GLU A 178 -2.87 -43.89 -17.38
N LEU A 179 -3.25 -42.69 -16.93
CA LEU A 179 -3.25 -41.47 -17.73
C LEU A 179 -1.86 -40.91 -17.96
N PHE A 180 -0.89 -41.20 -17.08
CA PHE A 180 0.50 -40.72 -17.21
C PHE A 180 1.40 -41.73 -17.92
N ARG A 181 0.85 -42.86 -18.39
CA ARG A 181 1.60 -43.88 -19.13
C ARG A 181 2.27 -43.27 -20.36
N ASN A 182 3.56 -43.55 -20.53
CA ASN A 182 4.40 -43.03 -21.62
C ASN A 182 4.56 -41.49 -21.65
N ALA A 183 4.21 -40.77 -20.57
CA ALA A 183 4.44 -39.34 -20.49
C ALA A 183 5.96 -39.03 -20.58
N ASN A 184 6.34 -38.02 -21.36
CA ASN A 184 7.69 -37.45 -21.36
C ASN A 184 7.88 -36.58 -20.11
N LEU A 185 7.92 -37.24 -18.96
CA LEU A 185 7.85 -36.64 -17.64
C LEU A 185 9.14 -36.91 -16.85
N THR A 186 9.78 -35.85 -16.39
CA THR A 186 10.88 -35.90 -15.42
C THR A 186 10.45 -35.30 -14.10
N ILE A 187 10.80 -35.94 -13.00
CA ILE A 187 10.46 -35.48 -11.66
C ILE A 187 11.64 -34.76 -11.04
N VAL A 188 11.38 -33.61 -10.41
CA VAL A 188 12.38 -32.90 -9.60
C VAL A 188 11.91 -32.83 -8.15
N ALA A 189 12.74 -33.29 -7.23
CA ALA A 189 12.48 -33.22 -5.80
C ALA A 189 13.39 -32.15 -5.14
N PRO A 190 12.84 -31.23 -4.34
CA PRO A 190 13.62 -30.25 -3.59
C PRO A 190 14.55 -30.84 -2.52
N SER A 191 14.32 -32.07 -2.08
CA SER A 191 15.10 -32.74 -1.05
C SER A 191 15.41 -34.19 -1.42
N ARG A 192 16.44 -34.76 -0.80
CA ARG A 192 16.77 -36.18 -0.90
C ARG A 192 15.63 -37.04 -0.35
N TRP A 193 14.95 -36.59 0.69
CA TRP A 193 13.78 -37.30 1.24
C TRP A 193 12.64 -37.39 0.23
N MET A 194 12.21 -36.27 -0.36
CA MET A 194 11.17 -36.28 -1.37
C MET A 194 11.60 -37.06 -2.62
N GLY A 195 12.89 -37.00 -2.98
CA GLY A 195 13.46 -37.80 -4.06
C GLY A 195 13.40 -39.31 -3.77
N ARG A 196 13.59 -39.74 -2.51
CA ARG A 196 13.37 -41.16 -2.12
C ARG A 196 11.89 -41.53 -2.21
N CYS A 197 10.99 -40.71 -1.67
CA CYS A 197 9.55 -40.96 -1.77
C CYS A 197 9.10 -41.11 -3.23
N ALA A 198 9.56 -40.24 -4.13
CA ALA A 198 9.25 -40.34 -5.56
C ALA A 198 9.81 -41.64 -6.18
N ARG A 199 11.07 -42.01 -5.88
CA ARG A 199 11.71 -43.25 -6.39
C ARG A 199 11.01 -44.52 -5.92
N GLU A 200 10.47 -44.49 -4.71
CA GLU A 200 9.76 -45.64 -4.13
C GLU A 200 8.27 -45.65 -4.52
N SER A 201 7.74 -44.52 -5.01
CA SER A 201 6.34 -44.42 -5.39
C SER A 201 6.00 -45.33 -6.55
N ARG A 202 4.78 -45.89 -6.53
CA ARG A 202 4.29 -46.69 -7.64
C ARG A 202 4.33 -45.93 -8.97
N LEU A 203 3.96 -44.66 -8.92
CA LEU A 203 3.74 -43.82 -10.09
C LEU A 203 5.05 -43.38 -10.76
N PHE A 204 6.08 -43.06 -9.98
CA PHE A 204 7.30 -42.42 -10.51
C PHE A 204 8.57 -43.28 -10.46
N LYS A 205 8.55 -44.49 -9.87
CA LYS A 205 9.74 -45.35 -9.72
C LYS A 205 10.53 -45.64 -11.01
N SER A 206 9.88 -45.58 -12.17
CA SER A 206 10.51 -45.81 -13.49
C SER A 206 10.86 -44.53 -14.24
N LEU A 207 10.58 -43.36 -13.68
CA LEU A 207 10.88 -42.07 -14.30
C LEU A 207 12.25 -41.55 -13.88
N ARG A 208 12.80 -40.62 -14.66
CA ARG A 208 13.98 -39.83 -14.26
C ARG A 208 13.59 -38.97 -13.06
N ILE A 209 14.37 -39.07 -11.98
CA ILE A 209 14.16 -38.31 -10.73
C ILE A 209 15.45 -37.59 -10.34
N GLU A 210 15.40 -36.27 -10.38
CA GLU A 210 16.49 -35.38 -9.99
C GLU A 210 16.24 -34.76 -8.61
N VAL A 211 17.30 -34.42 -7.90
CA VAL A 211 17.22 -33.67 -6.63
C VAL A 211 17.80 -32.28 -6.85
N ILE A 212 16.94 -31.27 -6.91
CA ILE A 212 17.33 -29.86 -7.09
C ILE A 212 16.59 -29.03 -6.04
N ALA A 213 17.35 -28.49 -5.08
CA ALA A 213 16.80 -27.72 -3.97
C ALA A 213 16.05 -26.45 -4.41
N ASN A 214 15.08 -26.02 -3.60
CA ASN A 214 14.50 -24.69 -3.75
C ASN A 214 15.50 -23.61 -3.37
N SER A 215 15.33 -22.41 -3.94
CA SER A 215 16.17 -21.26 -3.64
C SER A 215 15.49 -20.26 -2.70
N LEU A 216 16.24 -19.22 -2.34
CA LEU A 216 15.83 -18.08 -1.52
C LEU A 216 16.49 -16.79 -2.05
N GLU A 217 15.81 -15.65 -1.90
CA GLU A 217 16.35 -14.30 -2.15
C GLU A 217 17.37 -13.92 -1.06
N THR A 218 18.59 -14.45 -1.14
CA THR A 218 19.62 -14.30 -0.07
C THR A 218 20.14 -12.87 0.14
N ASP A 219 19.87 -11.99 -0.81
CA ASP A 219 20.07 -10.54 -0.76
C ASP A 219 18.99 -9.83 0.07
N ILE A 220 17.74 -10.29 0.00
CA ILE A 220 16.64 -9.82 0.85
C ILE A 220 16.75 -10.43 2.25
N TYR A 221 16.81 -11.76 2.32
CA TYR A 221 16.99 -12.51 3.56
C TYR A 221 18.47 -12.54 3.91
N CYS A 222 18.96 -11.44 4.47
CA CYS A 222 20.33 -11.29 4.93
C CYS A 222 20.39 -10.83 6.39
N PRO A 223 21.49 -11.11 7.10
CA PRO A 223 21.64 -10.67 8.48
C PRO A 223 21.60 -9.14 8.56
N VAL A 224 20.71 -8.61 9.40
CA VAL A 224 20.74 -7.21 9.83
C VAL A 224 21.24 -7.12 11.26
N SER A 225 21.55 -5.90 11.74
CA SER A 225 21.91 -5.71 13.14
C SER A 225 20.78 -6.20 14.05
N LYS A 226 21.07 -7.21 14.87
CA LYS A 226 20.12 -7.78 15.85
C LYS A 226 19.52 -6.71 16.76
N LYS A 227 20.32 -5.70 17.13
CA LYS A 227 19.85 -4.56 17.93
C LYS A 227 18.73 -3.80 17.22
N GLN A 228 18.96 -3.44 15.95
CA GLN A 228 17.99 -2.72 15.11
C GLN A 228 16.74 -3.56 14.80
N ALA A 229 16.90 -4.88 14.64
CA ALA A 229 15.79 -5.79 14.41
C ALA A 229 14.90 -5.88 15.67
N LYS A 230 15.51 -6.04 16.86
CA LYS A 230 14.79 -6.03 18.14
C LYS A 230 14.10 -4.68 18.41
N GLU A 231 14.76 -3.55 18.12
CA GLU A 231 14.15 -2.21 18.26
C GLU A 231 12.90 -2.06 17.38
N ARG A 232 12.95 -2.50 16.12
CA ARG A 232 11.81 -2.43 15.19
C ARG A 232 10.61 -3.28 15.60
N LEU A 233 10.85 -4.35 16.36
CA LEU A 233 9.84 -5.29 16.81
C LEU A 233 9.44 -5.08 18.28
N ASP A 234 9.91 -4.01 18.92
CA ASP A 234 9.68 -3.70 20.34
C ASP A 234 10.12 -4.84 21.29
N ILE A 235 11.25 -5.47 20.97
CA ILE A 235 11.83 -6.56 21.76
C ILE A 235 12.95 -6.02 22.65
N PRO A 236 12.97 -6.35 23.96
CA PRO A 236 14.07 -5.96 24.84
C PRO A 236 15.43 -6.48 24.33
N GLN A 237 16.49 -5.67 24.50
CA GLN A 237 17.80 -5.99 23.92
C GLN A 237 18.49 -7.17 24.61
N ASP A 238 18.46 -7.18 25.95
CA ASP A 238 19.18 -8.12 26.81
C ASP A 238 18.32 -9.35 27.18
N VAL A 239 17.69 -9.95 26.17
CA VAL A 239 16.91 -11.18 26.28
C VAL A 239 17.29 -12.14 25.15
N VAL A 240 17.24 -13.44 25.43
CA VAL A 240 17.38 -14.50 24.43
C VAL A 240 16.02 -14.74 23.79
N THR A 241 15.96 -14.68 22.47
CA THR A 241 14.73 -14.82 21.68
C THR A 241 14.68 -16.16 20.95
N PHE A 242 13.62 -16.93 21.17
CA PHE A 242 13.29 -18.08 20.35
C PHE A 242 12.26 -17.65 19.30
N LEU A 243 12.42 -18.10 18.06
CA LEU A 243 11.46 -17.82 17.00
C LEU A 243 10.84 -19.11 16.49
N PHE A 244 9.53 -19.08 16.35
CA PHE A 244 8.76 -20.11 15.66
C PHE A 244 7.82 -19.44 14.65
N GLY A 245 7.50 -20.11 13.55
CA GLY A 245 6.65 -19.52 12.52
C GLY A 245 5.84 -20.55 11.76
N ALA A 246 4.54 -20.30 11.62
CA ALA A 246 3.63 -21.15 10.87
C ALA A 246 2.43 -20.35 10.34
N VAL A 247 2.01 -20.64 9.11
CA VAL A 247 0.83 -20.00 8.49
C VAL A 247 -0.44 -20.34 9.28
N ASP A 248 -0.54 -21.58 9.77
CA ASP A 248 -1.65 -22.08 10.56
C ASP A 248 -1.12 -22.77 11.83
N GLY A 249 -1.51 -22.21 12.98
CA GLY A 249 -1.26 -22.68 14.34
C GLY A 249 -1.76 -24.09 14.64
N THR A 250 -2.65 -24.62 13.81
CA THR A 250 -3.36 -25.87 14.04
C THR A 250 -2.81 -27.03 13.23
N GLU A 251 -1.95 -26.78 12.23
CA GLU A 251 -1.39 -27.85 11.38
C GLU A 251 -0.51 -28.79 12.23
N LYS A 252 -0.97 -30.01 12.49
CA LYS A 252 -0.29 -31.00 13.36
C LYS A 252 1.13 -31.27 12.92
N ARG A 253 1.34 -31.36 11.60
CA ARG A 253 2.63 -31.58 10.95
C ARG A 253 3.69 -30.55 11.37
N LYS A 254 3.32 -29.33 11.77
CA LYS A 254 4.27 -28.28 12.18
C LYS A 254 4.83 -28.44 13.60
N GLY A 255 4.28 -29.37 14.39
CA GLY A 255 4.89 -29.81 15.64
C GLY A 255 4.65 -28.91 16.85
N PHE A 256 3.48 -28.25 16.92
CA PHE A 256 3.16 -27.34 18.02
C PHE A 256 3.11 -28.04 19.38
N VAL A 257 2.57 -29.26 19.41
CA VAL A 257 2.45 -30.05 20.64
C VAL A 257 3.85 -30.39 21.17
N GLU A 258 4.74 -30.76 20.27
CA GLU A 258 6.13 -31.11 20.51
C GLU A 258 6.91 -29.89 21.00
N LEU A 259 6.70 -28.71 20.39
CA LEU A 259 7.29 -27.46 20.86
C LEU A 259 6.90 -27.15 22.31
N VAL A 260 5.59 -27.20 22.60
CA VAL A 260 5.06 -26.90 23.93
C VAL A 260 5.62 -27.90 24.96
N ALA A 261 5.72 -29.18 24.59
CA ALA A 261 6.30 -30.21 25.45
C ALA A 261 7.79 -29.96 25.71
N ALA A 262 8.58 -29.60 24.69
CA ALA A 262 10.01 -29.31 24.82
C ALA A 262 10.24 -28.09 25.74
N ILE A 263 9.45 -27.03 25.58
CA ILE A 263 9.54 -25.85 26.44
C ILE A 263 9.13 -26.15 27.90
N LYS A 264 8.14 -27.03 28.12
CA LYS A 264 7.81 -27.50 29.47
C LYS A 264 8.99 -28.20 30.14
N LEU A 265 9.76 -29.02 29.39
CA LEU A 265 10.97 -29.65 29.91
C LEU A 265 12.10 -28.63 30.14
N CYS A 266 12.27 -27.64 29.25
CA CYS A 266 13.24 -26.56 29.47
C CYS A 266 12.99 -25.85 30.81
N ARG A 267 11.72 -25.60 31.15
CA ARG A 267 11.33 -24.98 32.42
C ARG A 267 11.62 -25.82 33.66
N GLN A 268 12.02 -27.08 33.53
CA GLN A 268 12.48 -27.92 34.65
C GLN A 268 14.00 -27.77 34.89
N ASN A 269 14.74 -27.23 33.93
CA ASN A 269 16.16 -26.95 34.08
C ASN A 269 16.38 -25.70 34.95
N SER A 270 17.24 -25.81 35.97
CA SER A 270 17.48 -24.75 36.95
C SER A 270 18.00 -23.44 36.34
N VAL A 271 18.89 -23.54 35.36
CA VAL A 271 19.48 -22.36 34.69
C VAL A 271 18.45 -21.68 33.79
N PHE A 272 17.66 -22.45 33.06
CA PHE A 272 16.58 -21.91 32.24
C PHE A 272 15.51 -21.22 33.10
N GLN A 273 15.17 -21.79 34.27
CA GLN A 273 14.29 -21.13 35.23
C GLN A 273 14.90 -19.82 35.76
N GLU A 274 16.20 -19.75 35.99
CA GLU A 274 16.86 -18.53 36.42
C GLU A 274 16.75 -17.42 35.35
N LEU A 275 16.98 -17.75 34.08
CA LEU A 275 16.78 -16.83 32.96
C LEU A 275 15.32 -16.35 32.90
N LEU A 276 14.36 -17.26 33.08
CA LEU A 276 12.94 -16.92 33.10
C LEU A 276 12.58 -15.98 34.27
N ARG A 277 13.08 -16.24 35.49
CA ARG A 277 12.86 -15.38 36.67
C ARG A 277 13.47 -13.99 36.50
N LYS A 278 14.62 -13.90 35.80
CA LYS A 278 15.30 -12.63 35.47
C LYS A 278 14.72 -11.93 34.24
N ASP A 279 13.62 -12.45 33.69
CA ASP A 279 12.94 -11.91 32.50
C ASP A 279 13.84 -11.87 31.24
N LYS A 280 14.73 -12.85 31.09
CA LYS A 280 15.75 -12.93 30.02
C LYS A 280 15.34 -13.76 28.81
N LEU A 281 14.10 -14.23 28.72
CA LEU A 281 13.64 -15.13 27.65
C LEU A 281 12.38 -14.58 26.98
N ARG A 282 12.31 -14.68 25.66
CA ARG A 282 11.12 -14.36 24.87
C ARG A 282 10.88 -15.44 23.82
N LEU A 283 9.63 -15.88 23.68
CA LEU A 283 9.19 -16.65 22.51
C LEU A 283 8.49 -15.70 21.54
N LEU A 284 9.00 -15.61 20.32
CA LEU A 284 8.44 -14.86 19.21
C LEU A 284 7.69 -15.83 18.29
N CYS A 285 6.52 -15.43 17.83
CA CYS A 285 5.80 -16.20 16.81
C CYS A 285 5.22 -15.31 15.73
N PHE A 286 5.55 -15.57 14.46
CA PHE A 286 4.84 -14.98 13.34
C PHE A 286 3.86 -15.98 12.71
N GLY A 287 2.84 -15.45 12.03
CA GLY A 287 1.73 -16.20 11.47
C GLY A 287 0.52 -16.20 12.39
N ASN A 288 -0.20 -17.32 12.44
CA ASN A 288 -1.41 -17.47 13.26
C ASN A 288 -1.13 -18.46 14.40
N PRO A 289 -0.64 -18.01 15.57
CA PRO A 289 -0.42 -18.91 16.71
C PRO A 289 -1.74 -19.53 17.18
N ASN A 290 -1.66 -20.72 17.79
CA ASN A 290 -2.79 -21.32 18.49
C ASN A 290 -2.82 -20.89 19.98
N GLU A 291 -3.94 -21.09 20.66
CA GLU A 291 -4.09 -20.77 22.10
C GLU A 291 -3.07 -21.51 22.99
N GLN A 292 -2.51 -22.64 22.54
CA GLN A 292 -1.54 -23.40 23.32
C GLN A 292 -0.19 -22.67 23.44
N LEU A 293 0.21 -21.91 22.41
CA LEU A 293 1.43 -21.10 22.43
C LEU A 293 1.34 -19.96 23.45
N GLU A 294 0.17 -19.35 23.61
CA GLU A 294 -0.06 -18.31 24.62
C GLU A 294 0.10 -18.87 26.05
N ARG A 295 -0.16 -20.16 26.24
CA ARG A 295 -0.07 -20.86 27.54
C ARG A 295 1.24 -21.63 27.74
N ILE A 296 2.27 -21.38 26.91
CA ILE A 296 3.52 -22.15 26.94
C ILE A 296 4.34 -21.93 28.23
N GLY A 297 4.08 -20.82 28.94
CA GLY A 297 4.70 -20.49 30.23
C GLY A 297 6.09 -19.85 30.11
N ILE A 298 6.36 -19.21 28.98
CA ILE A 298 7.44 -18.24 28.75
C ILE A 298 6.78 -16.96 28.21
N PRO A 299 7.28 -15.75 28.55
CA PRO A 299 6.79 -14.52 27.93
C PRO A 299 6.77 -14.62 26.39
N PHE A 300 5.57 -14.41 25.84
CA PHE A 300 5.24 -14.66 24.44
C PHE A 300 4.96 -13.33 23.72
N VAL A 301 5.49 -13.18 22.51
CA VAL A 301 5.26 -12.03 21.62
C VAL A 301 4.72 -12.56 20.29
N SER A 302 3.45 -12.27 20.02
CA SER A 302 2.86 -12.52 18.71
C SER A 302 3.25 -11.39 17.75
N LEU A 303 3.96 -11.73 16.68
CA LEU A 303 4.30 -10.83 15.59
C LEU A 303 3.18 -10.77 14.53
N GLY A 304 2.14 -11.61 14.66
CA GLY A 304 1.04 -11.71 13.72
C GLY A 304 1.50 -12.09 12.30
N LYS A 305 0.66 -11.78 11.31
CA LYS A 305 1.01 -11.96 9.89
C LYS A 305 1.93 -10.81 9.44
N LEU A 306 3.18 -11.15 9.20
CA LEU A 306 4.17 -10.23 8.63
C LEU A 306 3.83 -9.95 7.17
N LYS A 307 3.89 -8.67 6.77
CA LYS A 307 3.36 -8.20 5.47
C LYS A 307 4.41 -8.20 4.38
N THR A 308 5.66 -7.91 4.72
CA THR A 308 6.76 -7.80 3.76
C THR A 308 7.90 -8.76 4.10
N ASP A 309 8.68 -9.13 3.09
CA ASP A 309 9.86 -9.98 3.28
C ASP A 309 10.91 -9.31 4.20
N LYS A 310 10.93 -7.97 4.27
CA LYS A 310 11.77 -7.22 5.21
C LYS A 310 11.33 -7.41 6.65
N ASP A 311 10.02 -7.45 6.91
CA ASP A 311 9.49 -7.72 8.25
C ASP A 311 9.85 -9.15 8.69
N ILE A 312 9.74 -10.11 7.76
CA ILE A 312 10.13 -11.51 7.99
C ILE A 312 11.62 -11.62 8.29
N ARG A 313 12.48 -10.97 7.48
CA ARG A 313 13.93 -10.88 7.73
C ARG A 313 14.25 -10.29 9.11
N ASP A 314 13.55 -9.21 9.50
CA ASP A 314 13.76 -8.56 10.79
C ASP A 314 13.35 -9.51 11.94
N ALA A 315 12.28 -10.28 11.80
CA ALA A 315 11.90 -11.32 12.77
C ALA A 315 13.01 -12.39 12.92
N TYR A 316 13.53 -12.92 11.81
CA TYR A 316 14.63 -13.87 11.86
C TYR A 316 15.90 -13.29 12.47
N SER A 317 16.26 -12.05 12.13
CA SER A 317 17.48 -11.39 12.63
C SER A 317 17.37 -10.97 14.10
N ALA A 318 16.15 -10.71 14.59
CA ALA A 318 15.88 -10.45 16.01
C ALA A 318 15.95 -11.72 16.86
N ALA A 319 15.76 -12.89 16.25
CA ALA A 319 15.83 -14.18 16.92
C ALA A 319 17.28 -14.59 17.26
N ASP A 320 17.44 -15.27 18.40
CA ASP A 320 18.69 -15.94 18.76
C ASP A 320 18.71 -17.37 18.28
N ILE A 321 17.55 -18.04 18.25
CA ILE A 321 17.39 -19.43 17.83
C ILE A 321 16.06 -19.55 17.08
N PHE A 322 16.06 -20.19 15.92
CA PHE A 322 14.84 -20.59 15.22
C PHE A 322 14.49 -22.05 15.55
N LEU A 323 13.24 -22.30 15.92
CA LEU A 323 12.73 -23.60 16.30
C LEU A 323 11.82 -24.14 15.19
N LEU A 324 12.14 -25.33 14.65
CA LEU A 324 11.29 -26.03 13.69
C LEU A 324 11.06 -27.50 14.10
N PRO A 325 10.12 -27.77 15.01
CA PRO A 325 9.75 -29.12 15.44
C PRO A 325 8.80 -29.81 14.44
N SER A 326 8.88 -29.50 13.15
CA SER A 326 8.01 -30.13 12.15
C SER A 326 8.20 -31.65 12.13
N LEU A 327 7.11 -32.40 11.96
CA LEU A 327 7.08 -33.86 11.93
C LEU A 327 7.30 -34.41 10.52
N GLU A 328 6.92 -33.64 9.50
CA GLU A 328 7.28 -33.88 8.10
C GLU A 328 7.42 -32.52 7.40
N ASP A 329 8.48 -32.31 6.64
CA ASP A 329 8.60 -31.13 5.76
C ASP A 329 9.57 -31.43 4.61
N ASN A 330 9.27 -30.99 3.40
CA ASN A 330 10.07 -31.31 2.23
C ASN A 330 11.38 -30.51 2.22
N LEU A 331 11.30 -29.19 2.08
CA LEU A 331 12.45 -28.29 2.13
C LEU A 331 11.94 -26.95 2.67
N PRO A 332 11.71 -26.83 3.99
CA PRO A 332 10.98 -25.70 4.55
C PRO A 332 11.71 -24.38 4.29
N ASN A 333 11.04 -23.47 3.57
CA ASN A 333 11.52 -22.11 3.30
C ASN A 333 11.96 -21.39 4.58
N THR A 334 11.26 -21.64 5.70
CA THR A 334 11.56 -20.99 6.99
C THR A 334 12.93 -21.34 7.55
N ILE A 335 13.49 -22.52 7.25
CA ILE A 335 14.88 -22.85 7.60
C ILE A 335 15.85 -22.09 6.72
N LEU A 336 15.61 -22.05 5.40
CA LEU A 336 16.46 -21.27 4.49
C LEU A 336 16.46 -19.80 4.89
N GLU A 337 15.30 -19.24 5.21
CA GLU A 337 15.13 -17.86 5.65
C GLU A 337 15.89 -17.58 6.95
N SER A 338 15.79 -18.48 7.93
CA SER A 338 16.53 -18.39 9.20
C SER A 338 18.05 -18.44 8.99
N LEU A 339 18.53 -19.47 8.30
CA LEU A 339 19.96 -19.67 8.04
C LEU A 339 20.53 -18.49 7.23
N SER A 340 19.79 -18.01 6.23
CA SER A 340 20.18 -16.86 5.42
C SER A 340 20.21 -15.56 6.21
N CYS A 341 19.42 -15.40 7.27
CA CYS A 341 19.51 -14.26 8.19
C CYS A 341 20.58 -14.44 9.28
N GLY A 342 21.31 -15.57 9.28
CA GLY A 342 22.35 -15.85 10.27
C GLY A 342 21.81 -16.33 11.61
N THR A 343 20.61 -16.89 11.64
CA THR A 343 19.98 -17.42 12.87
C THR A 343 20.04 -18.95 12.87
N PRO A 344 20.68 -19.55 13.90
CA PRO A 344 20.83 -20.99 13.99
C PRO A 344 19.50 -21.69 14.24
N VAL A 345 19.39 -22.93 13.76
CA VAL A 345 18.16 -23.72 13.79
C VAL A 345 18.24 -24.86 14.80
N VAL A 346 17.17 -25.11 15.53
CA VAL A 346 16.93 -26.35 16.27
C VAL A 346 15.70 -27.02 15.66
N ALA A 347 15.88 -28.21 15.10
CA ALA A 347 14.82 -28.89 14.35
C ALA A 347 14.86 -30.40 14.52
N PHE A 348 13.75 -31.07 14.19
CA PHE A 348 13.76 -32.53 14.07
C PHE A 348 14.45 -33.00 12.78
N ASP A 349 15.10 -34.14 12.86
CA ASP A 349 15.73 -34.89 11.76
C ASP A 349 14.64 -35.63 10.97
N VAL A 350 13.84 -34.87 10.22
CA VAL A 350 12.75 -35.39 9.38
C VAL A 350 12.72 -34.72 8.02
N GLY A 351 12.14 -35.43 7.06
CA GLY A 351 11.93 -34.89 5.73
C GLY A 351 13.25 -34.44 5.08
N GLY A 352 13.26 -33.27 4.43
CA GLY A 352 14.49 -32.67 3.90
C GLY A 352 15.12 -31.60 4.77
N ILE A 353 14.74 -31.50 6.05
CA ILE A 353 15.44 -30.64 7.03
C ILE A 353 16.96 -30.93 7.07
N PRO A 354 17.43 -32.21 7.06
CA PRO A 354 18.86 -32.55 7.11
C PRO A 354 19.63 -32.19 5.83
N ASP A 355 18.93 -31.89 4.74
CA ASP A 355 19.60 -31.39 3.53
C ASP A 355 20.07 -29.95 3.71
N MET A 356 19.50 -29.18 4.65
CA MET A 356 19.83 -27.77 4.91
C MET A 356 20.62 -27.57 6.20
N VAL A 357 20.31 -28.36 7.23
CA VAL A 357 20.94 -28.26 8.55
C VAL A 357 21.98 -29.36 8.69
N THR A 358 23.22 -28.99 9.00
CA THR A 358 24.26 -29.91 9.45
C THR A 358 24.38 -29.81 10.96
N ASP A 359 24.12 -30.92 11.63
CA ASP A 359 24.15 -31.01 13.09
C ASP A 359 25.48 -30.52 13.67
N GLY A 360 25.38 -29.67 14.70
CA GLY A 360 26.52 -29.04 15.37
C GLY A 360 27.20 -27.91 14.58
N VAL A 361 26.88 -27.71 13.30
CA VAL A 361 27.56 -26.74 12.42
C VAL A 361 26.74 -25.48 12.22
N ASN A 362 25.53 -25.57 11.66
CA ASN A 362 24.64 -24.42 11.43
C ASN A 362 23.30 -24.53 12.18
N GLY A 363 23.17 -25.56 13.00
CA GLY A 363 22.01 -25.84 13.83
C GLY A 363 22.21 -27.13 14.63
N LEU A 364 21.15 -27.58 15.29
CA LEU A 364 21.09 -28.86 16.00
C LEU A 364 19.94 -29.68 15.42
N LEU A 365 20.24 -30.93 15.07
CA LEU A 365 19.25 -31.91 14.61
C LEU A 365 18.94 -32.90 15.73
N ILE A 366 17.66 -33.14 15.94
CA ILE A 366 17.15 -34.01 17.00
C ILE A 366 16.29 -35.09 16.35
N ASN A 367 16.44 -36.33 16.78
CA ASN A 367 15.56 -37.40 16.31
C ASN A 367 14.08 -37.01 16.51
N ALA A 368 13.24 -37.31 15.52
CA ALA A 368 11.82 -37.01 15.58
C ALA A 368 11.19 -37.51 16.89
N PHE A 369 10.37 -36.67 17.53
CA PHE A 369 9.70 -36.93 18.81
C PHE A 369 10.62 -37.08 20.04
N ASP A 370 11.93 -36.90 19.94
CA ASP A 370 12.82 -36.84 21.11
C ASP A 370 12.72 -35.47 21.80
N ILE A 371 11.58 -35.28 22.48
CA ILE A 371 11.24 -34.03 23.18
C ILE A 371 12.27 -33.66 24.25
N PRO A 372 12.78 -34.60 25.08
CA PRO A 372 13.87 -34.29 26.02
C PRO A 372 15.11 -33.72 25.33
N LYS A 373 15.58 -34.33 24.24
CA LYS A 373 16.75 -33.83 23.50
C LYS A 373 16.51 -32.48 22.87
N MET A 374 15.32 -32.21 22.37
CA MET A 374 14.97 -30.87 21.89
C MET A 374 15.02 -29.82 23.01
N GLY A 375 14.53 -30.16 24.20
CA GLY A 375 14.64 -29.31 25.38
C GLY A 375 16.11 -29.04 25.78
N GLU A 376 16.95 -30.09 25.81
CA GLU A 376 18.38 -29.96 26.07
C GLU A 376 19.09 -29.04 25.06
N ALA A 377 18.76 -29.18 23.77
CA ALA A 377 19.30 -28.34 22.69
C ALA A 377 18.92 -26.86 22.87
N ILE A 378 17.65 -26.58 23.18
CA ILE A 378 17.15 -25.23 23.45
C ILE A 378 17.87 -24.61 24.65
N VAL A 379 17.99 -25.35 25.76
CA VAL A 379 18.71 -24.89 26.96
C VAL A 379 20.18 -24.62 26.64
N SER A 380 20.86 -25.55 25.98
CA SER A 380 22.28 -25.43 25.62
C SER A 380 22.53 -24.17 24.79
N LEU A 381 21.75 -23.96 23.72
CA LEU A 381 21.93 -22.79 22.88
C LEU A 381 21.49 -21.50 23.57
N SER A 382 20.59 -21.53 24.55
CA SER A 382 20.21 -20.33 25.31
C SER A 382 21.40 -19.75 26.09
N LEU A 383 22.32 -20.60 26.52
CA LEU A 383 23.44 -20.23 27.40
C LEU A 383 24.73 -19.89 26.65
N ASP A 384 24.85 -20.27 25.38
CA ASP A 384 26.10 -20.13 24.62
C ASP A 384 25.95 -19.19 23.42
N SER A 385 26.22 -17.90 23.63
CA SER A 385 26.15 -16.89 22.58
C SER A 385 27.23 -17.07 21.49
N HIS A 386 28.40 -17.61 21.85
CA HIS A 386 29.49 -17.86 20.91
C HIS A 386 29.12 -18.97 19.94
N LYS A 387 28.55 -20.08 20.45
CA LYS A 387 28.06 -21.18 19.62
C LYS A 387 26.92 -20.73 18.71
N ARG A 388 25.98 -19.92 19.21
CA ARG A 388 24.92 -19.34 18.37
C ARG A 388 25.50 -18.50 17.22
N ALA A 389 26.48 -17.64 17.51
CA ALA A 389 27.11 -16.78 16.49
C ALA A 389 27.88 -17.59 15.43
N ALA A 390 28.64 -18.61 15.87
CA ALA A 390 29.36 -19.50 14.96
C ALA A 390 28.41 -20.27 14.04
N MET A 391 27.33 -20.83 14.60
CA MET A 391 26.31 -21.54 13.82
C MET A 391 25.56 -20.62 12.86
N GLY A 392 25.23 -19.41 13.30
CA GLY A 392 24.60 -18.40 12.45
C GLY A 392 25.46 -18.04 11.23
N LYS A 393 26.76 -17.83 11.43
CA LYS A 393 27.71 -17.57 10.34
C LYS A 393 27.78 -18.72 9.34
N ALA A 394 27.94 -19.96 9.83
CA ALA A 394 27.96 -21.15 8.96
C ALA A 394 26.64 -21.34 8.21
N GLY A 395 25.50 -21.02 8.85
CA GLY A 395 24.18 -21.02 8.23
C GLY A 395 24.07 -20.05 7.06
N ARG A 396 24.54 -18.81 7.26
CA ARG A 396 24.55 -17.78 6.21
C ARG A 396 25.40 -18.20 5.02
N GLU A 397 26.63 -18.64 5.28
CA GLU A 397 27.56 -19.09 4.24
C GLU A 397 26.92 -20.17 3.37
N ARG A 398 26.37 -21.22 4.01
CA ARG A 398 25.67 -22.29 3.28
C ARG A 398 24.46 -21.77 2.50
N ALA A 399 23.61 -20.95 3.11
CA ALA A 399 22.44 -20.39 2.43
C ALA A 399 22.82 -19.67 1.13
N THR A 400 23.87 -18.84 1.18
CA THR A 400 24.35 -18.11 0.00
C THR A 400 25.02 -18.99 -1.06
N MET A 401 25.71 -20.06 -0.65
CA MET A 401 26.43 -20.93 -1.58
C MET A 401 25.52 -21.93 -2.28
N ASP A 402 24.55 -22.49 -1.56
CA ASP A 402 23.79 -23.65 -2.03
C ASP A 402 22.36 -23.30 -2.45
N TYR A 403 21.80 -22.21 -1.92
CA TYR A 403 20.36 -21.89 -2.03
C TYR A 403 20.06 -20.51 -2.64
N ALA A 404 21.06 -19.81 -3.19
CA ALA A 404 20.80 -18.61 -3.98
C ALA A 404 19.98 -18.92 -5.25
N LEU A 405 19.21 -17.94 -5.73
CA LEU A 405 18.35 -18.09 -6.92
C LEU A 405 19.14 -18.58 -8.14
N GLU A 406 20.35 -18.07 -8.32
CA GLU A 406 21.24 -18.36 -9.45
C GLU A 406 21.74 -19.82 -9.43
N VAL A 407 21.89 -20.40 -8.24
CA VAL A 407 22.35 -21.79 -8.06
C VAL A 407 21.26 -22.74 -8.51
N GLN A 408 20.03 -22.53 -8.02
CA GLN A 408 18.88 -23.31 -8.46
C GLN A 408 18.65 -23.16 -9.97
N ALA A 409 18.64 -21.93 -10.48
CA ALA A 409 18.44 -21.67 -11.90
C ALA A 409 19.48 -22.38 -12.77
N LYS A 410 20.77 -22.34 -12.39
CA LYS A 410 21.83 -23.06 -13.10
C LYS A 410 21.58 -24.57 -13.17
N ASN A 411 21.16 -25.18 -12.06
CA ASN A 411 20.90 -26.62 -12.02
C ASN A 411 19.69 -27.01 -12.89
N TYR A 412 18.62 -26.20 -12.87
CA TYR A 412 17.48 -26.41 -13.77
C TYR A 412 17.84 -26.21 -15.24
N LEU A 413 18.69 -25.23 -15.57
CA LEU A 413 19.12 -25.02 -16.96
C LEU A 413 19.90 -26.22 -17.51
N GLY A 414 20.80 -26.81 -16.72
CA GLY A 414 21.47 -28.04 -17.12
C GLY A 414 20.49 -29.17 -17.38
N LEU A 415 19.50 -29.37 -16.50
CA LEU A 415 18.44 -30.37 -16.71
C LEU A 415 17.62 -30.09 -17.97
N TYR A 416 17.24 -28.83 -18.18
CA TYR A 416 16.43 -28.40 -19.32
C TYR A 416 17.15 -28.60 -20.66
N GLU A 417 18.43 -28.23 -20.72
CA GLU A 417 19.28 -28.46 -21.89
C GLU A 417 19.41 -29.95 -22.21
N ASP A 418 19.65 -30.80 -21.20
CA ASP A 418 19.69 -32.25 -21.35
C ASP A 418 18.39 -32.80 -21.95
N LEU A 419 17.23 -32.38 -21.41
CA LEU A 419 15.91 -32.87 -21.85
C LEU A 419 15.59 -32.44 -23.29
N LEU A 420 15.94 -31.21 -23.67
CA LEU A 420 15.74 -30.73 -25.04
C LEU A 420 16.61 -31.48 -26.05
N ASN A 421 17.88 -31.75 -25.70
CA ASN A 421 18.80 -32.50 -26.56
C ASN A 421 18.33 -33.96 -26.77
N GLN A 422 17.83 -34.61 -25.72
CA GLN A 422 17.24 -35.95 -25.82
C GLN A 422 15.98 -35.96 -26.69
N ASN A 423 15.09 -34.98 -26.52
CA ASN A 423 13.85 -34.92 -27.30
C ASN A 423 14.11 -34.64 -28.79
N GLN A 424 15.10 -33.82 -29.12
CA GLN A 424 15.52 -33.62 -30.51
C GLN A 424 16.06 -34.90 -31.15
N SER A 425 16.88 -35.66 -30.42
CA SER A 425 17.44 -36.94 -30.90
C SER A 425 16.33 -37.96 -31.18
N SER A 426 15.37 -38.10 -30.26
CA SER A 426 14.20 -38.99 -30.45
C SER A 426 13.34 -38.62 -31.65
N LYS A 427 13.11 -37.31 -31.90
CA LYS A 427 12.34 -36.85 -33.07
C LYS A 427 13.06 -37.08 -34.40
N VAL A 428 14.39 -37.04 -34.42
CA VAL A 428 15.19 -37.35 -35.61
C VAL A 428 15.12 -38.85 -35.94
N ASP A 429 15.16 -39.71 -34.91
CA ASP A 429 15.03 -41.15 -35.09
C ASP A 429 13.60 -41.57 -35.48
N GLU A 430 12.57 -40.91 -34.95
CA GLU A 430 11.17 -41.11 -35.37
C GLU A 430 10.92 -40.62 -36.81
N LYS A 431 11.45 -39.45 -37.20
CA LYS A 431 11.35 -38.98 -38.60
C LYS A 431 12.09 -39.88 -39.59
N LYS A 432 13.21 -40.47 -39.20
CA LYS A 432 13.90 -41.50 -40.02
C LYS A 432 13.08 -42.79 -40.13
N ARG A 433 12.28 -43.14 -39.10
CA ARG A 433 11.35 -44.29 -39.12
C ARG A 433 10.02 -44.01 -39.82
N GLN A 434 9.55 -42.77 -39.85
CA GLN A 434 8.28 -42.34 -40.48
C GLN A 434 8.42 -41.89 -41.94
N CYS A 435 9.60 -41.98 -42.55
CA CYS A 435 9.80 -41.75 -44.00
C CYS A 435 9.21 -42.88 -44.90
N SER A 436 8.09 -43.50 -44.48
CA SER A 436 7.39 -44.52 -45.26
C SER A 436 5.86 -44.51 -45.13
N THR A 437 5.22 -43.48 -44.55
CA THR A 437 3.75 -43.44 -44.57
C THR A 437 3.17 -42.03 -44.46
N LEU A 438 2.13 -41.81 -45.25
CA LEU A 438 1.53 -40.56 -45.70
C LEU A 438 0.91 -39.66 -44.61
N ARG A 439 0.85 -38.38 -44.96
CA ARG A 439 0.10 -37.27 -44.35
C ARG A 439 -1.41 -37.55 -44.33
N THR A 440 -2.08 -37.06 -43.28
CA THR A 440 -3.40 -36.40 -43.38
C THR A 440 -3.48 -35.30 -42.33
N GLU A 441 -4.05 -34.17 -42.77
CA GLU A 441 -4.30 -32.93 -42.04
C GLU A 441 -5.57 -33.04 -41.20
N ASP A 442 -5.61 -32.38 -40.04
CA ASP A 442 -6.85 -31.94 -39.41
C ASP A 442 -6.69 -30.47 -38.97
N ASN A 443 -7.46 -29.60 -39.63
CA ASN A 443 -7.60 -28.19 -39.31
C ASN A 443 -8.74 -28.02 -38.29
N PHE A 444 -8.40 -27.66 -37.05
CA PHE A 444 -9.34 -27.04 -36.11
C PHE A 444 -8.84 -25.62 -35.80
N ALA A 445 -9.46 -24.63 -36.44
CA ALA A 445 -9.25 -23.22 -36.12
C ALA A 445 -10.13 -22.85 -34.91
N ILE A 446 -9.56 -22.90 -33.71
CA ILE A 446 -10.14 -22.33 -32.49
C ILE A 446 -9.47 -20.98 -32.28
N SER A 447 -10.26 -19.92 -32.05
CA SER A 447 -9.75 -18.59 -31.72
C SER A 447 -9.00 -18.65 -30.39
N CYS A 448 -7.67 -18.74 -30.47
CA CYS A 448 -6.78 -18.86 -29.34
C CYS A 448 -6.75 -17.52 -28.57
N SER A 449 -7.50 -17.42 -27.47
CA SER A 449 -7.22 -16.37 -26.49
C SER A 449 -5.93 -16.72 -25.77
N ALA A 450 -5.09 -15.72 -25.44
CA ALA A 450 -3.75 -15.96 -24.90
C ALA A 450 -3.74 -16.78 -23.58
N THR A 451 -4.86 -16.84 -22.88
CA THR A 451 -5.00 -17.42 -21.53
C THR A 451 -6.30 -18.22 -21.30
N GLY A 452 -7.10 -18.48 -22.35
CA GLY A 452 -8.35 -19.24 -22.22
C GLY A 452 -8.11 -20.68 -21.78
N ALA A 453 -8.92 -21.17 -20.84
CA ALA A 453 -8.97 -22.58 -20.48
C ALA A 453 -10.40 -23.02 -20.19
N SER A 454 -10.76 -24.18 -20.74
CA SER A 454 -12.03 -24.82 -20.46
C SER A 454 -11.92 -25.68 -19.19
N LEU A 455 -12.97 -25.68 -18.39
CA LEU A 455 -13.06 -26.58 -17.24
C LEU A 455 -13.39 -27.98 -17.74
N ASN A 456 -12.44 -28.92 -17.61
CA ASN A 456 -12.62 -30.31 -18.00
C ASN A 456 -13.16 -31.12 -16.81
N THR A 457 -14.37 -31.64 -16.99
CA THR A 457 -15.13 -32.45 -16.03
C THR A 457 -14.96 -33.95 -16.23
N THR A 458 -14.21 -34.37 -17.25
CA THR A 458 -13.97 -35.79 -17.54
C THR A 458 -13.18 -36.43 -16.39
N LEU A 459 -13.64 -37.59 -15.97
CA LEU A 459 -13.03 -38.40 -14.92
C LEU A 459 -12.18 -39.50 -15.53
N GLY A 460 -11.17 -39.95 -14.78
CA GLY A 460 -10.44 -41.17 -15.13
C GLY A 460 -11.31 -42.42 -14.99
N SER A 461 -10.86 -43.52 -15.60
CA SER A 461 -11.67 -44.72 -15.79
C SER A 461 -12.10 -45.37 -14.47
N ARG A 462 -11.20 -45.42 -13.48
CA ARG A 462 -11.48 -46.04 -12.17
C ARG A 462 -12.25 -45.11 -11.27
N PHE A 463 -11.88 -43.84 -11.20
CA PHE A 463 -12.62 -42.89 -10.38
C PHE A 463 -14.05 -42.70 -10.92
N GLY A 464 -14.21 -42.59 -12.23
CA GLY A 464 -15.51 -42.51 -12.88
C GLY A 464 -16.42 -43.69 -12.59
N ALA A 465 -15.86 -44.90 -12.45
CA ALA A 465 -16.63 -46.12 -12.14
C ALA A 465 -17.25 -46.12 -10.73
N VAL A 466 -16.71 -45.34 -9.79
CA VAL A 466 -17.22 -45.24 -8.41
C VAL A 466 -17.85 -43.88 -8.11
N TYR A 467 -17.71 -42.92 -9.02
CA TYR A 467 -18.05 -41.52 -8.79
C TYR A 467 -19.54 -41.29 -8.54
N ASP A 468 -20.42 -41.80 -9.41
CA ASP A 468 -21.86 -41.54 -9.32
C ASP A 468 -22.47 -42.13 -8.04
N ASP A 469 -22.08 -43.35 -7.67
CA ASP A 469 -22.53 -44.00 -6.44
C ASP A 469 -22.03 -43.25 -5.20
N MET A 470 -20.76 -42.84 -5.20
CA MET A 470 -20.18 -42.06 -4.13
C MET A 470 -20.85 -40.69 -4.01
N LEU A 471 -21.05 -39.99 -5.12
CA LEU A 471 -21.72 -38.69 -5.17
C LEU A 471 -23.15 -38.80 -4.65
N PHE A 472 -23.89 -39.82 -5.09
CA PHE A 472 -25.26 -40.06 -4.65
C PHE A 472 -25.34 -40.27 -3.12
N VAL A 473 -24.49 -41.14 -2.57
CA VAL A 473 -24.44 -41.39 -1.11
C VAL A 473 -24.07 -40.12 -0.35
N THR A 474 -23.07 -39.38 -0.85
CA THR A 474 -22.57 -38.15 -0.24
C THR A 474 -23.63 -37.04 -0.26
N LEU A 475 -24.32 -36.85 -1.38
CA LEU A 475 -25.42 -35.88 -1.51
C LEU A 475 -26.61 -36.28 -0.63
N LYS A 476 -26.94 -37.57 -0.54
CA LYS A 476 -28.00 -38.05 0.35
C LYS A 476 -27.70 -37.76 1.81
N SER A 477 -26.45 -37.92 2.26
CA SER A 477 -26.04 -37.55 3.62
C SER A 477 -25.97 -36.03 3.83
N TYR A 478 -25.66 -35.27 2.78
CA TYR A 478 -25.51 -33.81 2.85
C TYR A 478 -26.83 -33.05 2.72
N ALA A 479 -27.84 -33.60 2.03
CA ALA A 479 -29.12 -32.94 1.78
C ALA A 479 -29.80 -32.36 3.04
N PRO A 480 -29.82 -33.03 4.22
CA PRO A 480 -30.35 -32.43 5.44
C PRO A 480 -29.60 -31.17 5.90
N HIS A 481 -28.28 -31.12 5.69
CA HIS A 481 -27.47 -29.95 6.01
C HIS A 481 -27.76 -28.79 5.07
N ILE A 482 -27.83 -29.02 3.75
CA ILE A 482 -28.24 -27.99 2.77
C ILE A 482 -29.61 -27.44 3.15
N HIS A 483 -30.57 -28.32 3.43
CA HIS A 483 -31.92 -27.90 3.81
C HIS A 483 -31.93 -27.02 5.06
N LYS A 484 -31.11 -27.35 6.07
CA LYS A 484 -30.94 -26.52 7.26
C LYS A 484 -30.31 -25.15 6.94
N GLN A 485 -29.25 -25.10 6.14
CA GLN A 485 -28.58 -23.86 5.74
C GLN A 485 -29.52 -22.95 4.92
N TRP A 486 -30.28 -23.54 4.00
CA TRP A 486 -31.29 -22.82 3.23
C TRP A 486 -32.31 -22.14 4.16
N ASN A 487 -32.85 -22.88 5.13
CA ASN A 487 -33.81 -22.33 6.08
C ASN A 487 -33.21 -21.20 6.94
N LEU A 488 -31.94 -21.32 7.35
CA LEU A 488 -31.24 -20.25 8.08
C LEU A 488 -31.00 -19.02 7.20
N SER A 489 -30.62 -19.22 5.94
CA SER A 489 -30.42 -18.13 4.96
C SER A 489 -31.73 -17.40 4.67
N GLU A 490 -32.83 -18.11 4.49
CA GLU A 490 -34.14 -17.49 4.30
C GLU A 490 -34.59 -16.71 5.54
N LEU A 491 -34.29 -17.21 6.75
CA LEU A 491 -34.55 -16.47 7.99
C LEU A 491 -33.71 -15.19 8.10
N ASP A 492 -32.42 -15.23 7.71
CA ASP A 492 -31.56 -14.05 7.68
C ASP A 492 -32.03 -13.04 6.61
N ARG A 493 -32.41 -13.51 5.43
CA ARG A 493 -32.98 -12.68 4.36
C ARG A 493 -34.23 -11.95 4.82
N ALA A 494 -35.12 -12.64 5.53
CA ALA A 494 -36.32 -12.04 6.12
C ALA A 494 -35.97 -10.93 7.12
N LYS A 495 -35.00 -11.16 8.03
CA LYS A 495 -34.54 -10.15 9.00
C LYS A 495 -33.91 -8.93 8.33
N ARG A 496 -33.07 -9.13 7.30
CA ARG A 496 -32.48 -8.01 6.55
C ARG A 496 -33.52 -7.19 5.82
N LEU A 497 -34.54 -7.84 5.26
CA LEU A 497 -35.65 -7.14 4.62
C LEU A 497 -36.40 -6.25 5.62
N GLU A 498 -36.62 -6.72 6.85
CA GLU A 498 -37.20 -5.92 7.93
C GLU A 498 -36.32 -4.70 8.27
N GLN A 499 -35.01 -4.89 8.39
CA GLN A 499 -34.06 -3.79 8.63
C GLN A 499 -34.02 -2.76 7.49
N VAL A 500 -34.04 -3.22 6.24
CA VAL A 500 -34.08 -2.34 5.06
C VAL A 500 -35.36 -1.52 5.05
N ASN A 501 -36.50 -2.12 5.38
CA ASN A 501 -37.77 -1.39 5.48
C ASN A 501 -37.72 -0.31 6.57
N GLU A 502 -37.16 -0.62 7.75
CA GLU A 502 -37.02 0.38 8.83
C GLU A 502 -36.06 1.51 8.45
N LEU A 503 -34.91 1.18 7.85
CA LEU A 503 -33.95 2.19 7.37
C LEU A 503 -34.56 3.07 6.27
N THR A 504 -35.36 2.49 5.37
CA THR A 504 -36.07 3.25 4.33
C THR A 504 -37.02 4.25 4.97
N ARG A 505 -37.78 3.84 5.98
CA ARG A 505 -38.69 4.72 6.75
C ARG A 505 -37.94 5.86 7.43
N LEU A 506 -36.82 5.56 8.10
CA LEU A 506 -36.00 6.59 8.74
C LEU A 506 -35.38 7.57 7.73
N LEU A 507 -35.06 7.10 6.52
CA LEU A 507 -34.51 7.92 5.45
C LEU A 507 -35.59 8.86 4.88
N GLU A 508 -36.82 8.37 4.69
CA GLU A 508 -37.98 9.20 4.35
C GLU A 508 -38.22 10.30 5.40
N ASP A 509 -38.16 9.95 6.69
CA ASP A 509 -38.28 10.92 7.81
C ASP A 509 -37.14 11.97 7.77
N CYS A 510 -35.90 11.55 7.51
CA CYS A 510 -34.75 12.46 7.40
C CYS A 510 -34.85 13.37 6.17
N GLU A 511 -35.33 12.87 5.03
CA GLU A 511 -35.54 13.67 3.83
C GLU A 511 -36.65 14.70 4.03
N ALA A 512 -37.72 14.34 4.75
CA ALA A 512 -38.76 15.26 5.16
C ALA A 512 -38.22 16.37 6.07
N ASP A 513 -37.43 16.04 7.11
CA ASP A 513 -36.80 17.05 7.99
C ASP A 513 -35.82 17.94 7.21
N ARG A 514 -35.01 17.37 6.30
CA ARG A 514 -34.10 18.15 5.44
C ARG A 514 -34.87 19.15 4.58
N THR A 515 -35.99 18.72 4.00
CA THR A 515 -36.84 19.58 3.17
C THR A 515 -37.41 20.74 4.00
N ALA A 516 -37.95 20.44 5.18
CA ALA A 516 -38.47 21.45 6.11
C ALA A 516 -37.38 22.47 6.54
N ARG A 517 -36.17 22.00 6.85
CA ARG A 517 -35.04 22.89 7.18
C ARG A 517 -34.59 23.74 6.00
N SER A 518 -34.61 23.19 4.78
CA SER A 518 -34.29 23.95 3.56
C SER A 518 -35.29 25.08 3.33
N GLU A 519 -36.58 24.83 3.57
CA GLU A 519 -37.60 25.88 3.50
C GLU A 519 -37.37 26.98 4.55
N GLN A 520 -37.04 26.60 5.78
CA GLN A 520 -36.68 27.57 6.83
C GLN A 520 -35.44 28.40 6.47
N LEU A 521 -34.41 27.78 5.89
CA LEU A 521 -33.20 28.47 5.46
C LEU A 521 -33.53 29.52 4.38
N ASN A 522 -34.34 29.16 3.38
CA ASN A 522 -34.79 30.09 2.33
C ASN A 522 -35.53 31.30 2.92
N ILE A 523 -36.37 31.09 3.95
CA ILE A 523 -37.04 32.18 4.68
C ILE A 523 -36.01 33.09 5.37
N CYS A 524 -35.04 32.51 6.08
CA CYS A 524 -33.98 33.27 6.74
C CYS A 524 -33.10 34.05 5.75
N GLU A 525 -32.79 33.48 4.60
CA GLU A 525 -32.03 34.14 3.53
C GLU A 525 -32.80 35.30 2.92
N ALA A 526 -34.11 35.14 2.68
CA ALA A 526 -34.98 36.22 2.22
C ALA A 526 -35.03 37.37 3.23
N ASP A 527 -35.12 37.07 4.53
CA ASP A 527 -35.09 38.09 5.58
C ASP A 527 -33.72 38.76 5.71
N ARG A 528 -32.62 38.01 5.55
CA ARG A 528 -31.26 38.57 5.49
C ARG A 528 -31.09 39.50 4.30
N ALA A 529 -31.63 39.14 3.13
CA ALA A 529 -31.60 39.98 1.94
C ALA A 529 -32.34 41.31 2.17
N LYS A 530 -33.54 41.27 2.76
CA LYS A 530 -34.29 42.49 3.15
C LYS A 530 -33.51 43.37 4.12
N ARG A 531 -32.87 42.77 5.13
CA ARG A 531 -32.02 43.52 6.08
C ARG A 531 -30.81 44.15 5.39
N LEU A 532 -30.17 43.44 4.47
CA LEU A 532 -29.03 43.96 3.72
C LEU A 532 -29.44 45.13 2.81
N GLU A 533 -30.60 45.05 2.16
CA GLU A 533 -31.17 46.16 1.39
C GLU A 533 -31.41 47.38 2.28
N GLN A 534 -31.95 47.17 3.49
CA GLN A 534 -32.14 48.24 4.46
C GLN A 534 -30.82 48.87 4.91
N VAL A 535 -29.78 48.06 5.16
CA VAL A 535 -28.42 48.54 5.49
C VAL A 535 -27.84 49.35 4.34
N ASN A 536 -27.93 48.85 3.10
CA ASN A 536 -27.43 49.54 1.91
C ASN A 536 -28.14 50.87 1.67
N ARG A 537 -29.44 50.97 2.05
CA ARG A 537 -30.19 52.22 2.00
C ARG A 537 -29.75 53.23 3.08
N LEU A 538 -29.43 52.75 4.27
CA LEU A 538 -29.07 53.60 5.43
C LEU A 538 -27.60 54.04 5.43
N ALA A 539 -26.69 53.23 4.88
CA ALA A 539 -25.25 53.52 4.84
C ALA A 539 -24.91 54.89 4.21
N PRO A 540 -25.38 55.25 2.99
CA PRO A 540 -25.06 56.54 2.39
C PRO A 540 -25.67 57.71 3.19
N LEU A 541 -26.85 57.54 3.79
CA LEU A 541 -27.46 58.56 4.66
C LEU A 541 -26.62 58.82 5.92
N LEU A 542 -25.93 57.78 6.42
CA LEU A 542 -25.03 57.90 7.56
C LEU A 542 -23.73 58.60 7.17
N GLU A 543 -23.15 58.25 6.02
CA GLU A 543 -21.99 58.94 5.45
C GLU A 543 -22.28 60.43 5.19
N ASP A 544 -23.46 60.75 4.65
CA ASP A 544 -23.91 62.14 4.45
C ASP A 544 -24.03 62.89 5.79
N CYS A 545 -24.61 62.25 6.82
CA CYS A 545 -24.68 62.82 8.16
C CYS A 545 -23.28 63.06 8.77
N GLU A 546 -22.34 62.13 8.57
CA GLU A 546 -20.96 62.27 9.05
C GLU A 546 -20.20 63.36 8.29
N ALA A 547 -20.43 63.49 6.98
CA ALA A 547 -19.87 64.55 6.16
C ALA A 547 -20.41 65.93 6.59
N ASP A 548 -21.72 66.08 6.81
CA ASP A 548 -22.31 67.31 7.35
C ASP A 548 -21.73 67.64 8.74
N ARG A 549 -21.59 66.63 9.61
CA ARG A 549 -20.96 66.81 10.93
C ARG A 549 -19.53 67.33 10.80
N LYS A 550 -18.74 66.77 9.89
CA LYS A 550 -17.36 67.19 9.63
C LYS A 550 -17.29 68.62 9.09
N ALA A 551 -18.16 68.96 8.13
CA ALA A 551 -18.24 70.31 7.56
C ALA A 551 -18.61 71.37 8.62
N ARG A 552 -19.57 71.07 9.51
CA ARG A 552 -19.91 71.95 10.64
C ARG A 552 -18.75 72.13 11.62
N LEU A 553 -17.98 71.06 11.88
CA LEU A 553 -16.80 71.12 12.73
C LEU A 553 -15.72 72.04 12.13
N GLU A 554 -15.54 71.98 10.82
CA GLU A 554 -14.58 72.81 10.08
C GLU A 554 -15.00 74.29 10.09
N GLN A 555 -16.30 74.58 9.93
CA GLN A 555 -16.85 75.94 10.11
C GLN A 555 -16.64 76.48 11.52
N LEU A 556 -16.84 75.65 12.55
CA LEU A 556 -16.57 76.03 13.95
C LEU A 556 -15.10 76.42 14.15
N ASN A 557 -14.16 75.63 13.61
CA ASN A 557 -12.74 75.93 13.69
C ASN A 557 -12.37 77.26 12.99
N ILE A 558 -12.99 77.57 11.84
CA ILE A 558 -12.79 78.85 11.14
C ILE A 558 -13.30 80.03 12.00
N CYS A 559 -14.48 79.90 12.60
CA CYS A 559 -15.04 80.91 13.50
C CYS A 559 -14.15 81.13 14.73
N GLU A 560 -13.58 80.07 15.31
CA GLU A 560 -12.62 80.19 16.41
C GLU A 560 -11.33 80.88 16.00
N ALA A 561 -10.81 80.60 14.79
CA ALA A 561 -9.63 81.27 14.25
C ALA A 561 -9.87 82.77 14.02
N ASP A 562 -11.01 83.17 13.43
CA ASP A 562 -11.37 84.60 13.25
C ASP A 562 -11.52 85.31 14.61
N ARG A 563 -12.17 84.64 15.57
CA ARG A 563 -12.30 85.16 16.94
C ARG A 563 -10.93 85.40 17.58
N LYS A 564 -9.96 84.48 17.40
CA LYS A 564 -8.60 84.63 17.91
C LYS A 564 -7.86 85.79 17.24
N ALA A 565 -7.94 85.90 15.92
CA ALA A 565 -7.29 86.99 15.18
C ALA A 565 -7.81 88.38 15.59
N ARG A 566 -9.13 88.51 15.83
CA ARG A 566 -9.72 89.76 16.33
C ARG A 566 -9.23 90.11 17.73
N LEU A 567 -9.08 89.12 18.61
CA LEU A 567 -8.54 89.31 19.96
C LEU A 567 -7.08 89.80 19.93
N ASP A 568 -6.25 89.21 19.06
CA ASP A 568 -4.85 89.63 18.90
C ASP A 568 -4.73 91.07 18.37
N LEU A 569 -5.61 91.47 17.44
CA LEU A 569 -5.66 92.84 16.92
C LEU A 569 -6.05 93.87 18.00
N ILE A 570 -7.04 93.54 18.83
CA ILE A 570 -7.49 94.39 19.94
C ILE A 570 -6.34 94.61 20.95
N ASN A 571 -5.60 93.55 21.28
CA ASN A 571 -4.45 93.65 22.19
C ASN A 571 -3.36 94.55 21.58
N SER A 572 -3.03 94.38 20.30
CA SER A 572 -2.01 95.21 19.63
C SER A 572 -2.36 96.71 19.59
N LEU A 573 -3.63 97.07 19.39
CA LEU A 573 -4.07 98.47 19.39
C LEU A 573 -4.02 99.07 20.80
N THR A 574 -4.32 98.27 21.82
CA THR A 574 -4.28 98.69 23.23
C THR A 574 -2.86 99.02 23.68
N ASP A 575 -1.86 98.21 23.26
CA ASP A 575 -0.46 98.45 23.59
C ASP A 575 0.09 99.74 22.95
N LYS A 576 -0.32 100.06 21.71
CA LYS A 576 0.11 101.29 21.02
C LYS A 576 -0.44 102.58 21.64
N LEU A 577 -1.60 102.53 22.31
CA LEU A 577 -2.21 103.69 22.96
C LEU A 577 -1.55 104.07 24.30
N ASN A 578 -0.76 103.18 24.91
CA ASN A 578 -0.15 103.41 26.23
C ASN A 578 1.32 103.89 26.20
N ASP A 579 1.94 104.05 25.04
CA ASP A 579 3.34 104.48 24.94
C ASP A 579 3.51 106.00 25.16
N LYS A 580 4.07 106.37 26.32
CA LYS A 580 4.38 107.76 26.73
C LYS A 580 5.36 108.49 25.79
N LYS A 581 6.12 107.79 24.95
CA LYS A 581 7.04 108.40 23.98
C LYS A 581 6.28 109.06 22.82
N THR A 582 5.13 108.50 22.45
CA THR A 582 4.27 108.95 21.35
C THR A 582 3.47 110.21 21.73
N ILE A 583 3.06 110.36 22.99
CA ILE A 583 2.33 111.54 23.50
C ILE A 583 3.22 112.81 23.47
N LYS A 584 4.53 112.66 23.69
CA LYS A 584 5.47 113.80 23.67
C LYS A 584 5.78 114.29 22.25
N GLN A 585 5.75 113.40 21.25
CA GLN A 585 5.93 113.76 19.83
C GLN A 585 4.68 114.46 19.23
N LEU A 586 3.48 114.13 19.72
CA LEU A 586 2.24 114.79 19.30
C LEU A 586 2.13 116.25 19.79
N HIS A 587 2.65 116.58 20.98
CA HIS A 587 2.67 117.97 21.46
C HIS A 587 3.65 118.88 20.69
N GLN A 588 4.75 118.32 20.18
CA GLN A 588 5.73 119.08 19.40
C GLN A 588 5.24 119.37 17.97
N SER A 589 4.42 118.47 17.41
CA SER A 589 3.83 118.62 16.07
C SER A 589 2.67 119.63 16.02
N LEU A 590 2.03 119.94 17.16
CA LEU A 590 0.91 120.90 17.24
C LEU A 590 1.40 122.37 17.22
N SER A 591 2.56 122.66 17.79
CA SER A 591 3.15 124.00 17.80
C SER A 591 3.66 124.46 16.43
N GLU A 592 4.06 123.52 15.55
CA GLU A 592 4.51 123.83 14.19
C GLU A 592 3.33 124.18 13.25
N ILE A 593 2.14 123.65 13.52
CA ILE A 593 0.94 123.91 12.71
C ILE A 593 0.39 125.33 12.92
N GLU A 594 0.57 125.94 14.10
CA GLU A 594 0.16 127.34 14.33
C GLU A 594 1.05 128.36 13.58
N GLY A 595 2.33 128.05 13.37
CA GLY A 595 3.24 128.88 12.57
C GLY A 595 2.85 128.96 11.09
N LEU A 596 2.37 127.86 10.52
CA LEU A 596 1.95 127.80 9.11
C LEU A 596 0.67 128.61 8.84
N LYS A 597 -0.16 128.81 9.87
CA LYS A 597 -1.42 129.57 9.75
C LYS A 597 -1.19 131.08 9.55
N GLN A 598 -0.11 131.65 10.10
CA GLN A 598 0.22 133.08 9.94
C GLN A 598 0.92 133.39 8.61
N GLN A 599 1.52 132.39 7.95
CA GLN A 599 2.19 132.56 6.66
C GLN A 599 1.19 132.56 5.49
N PHE A 600 0.14 131.73 5.56
CA PHE A 600 -0.92 131.67 4.54
C PHE A 600 -1.72 132.99 4.42
N HIS A 601 -1.88 133.72 5.54
CA HIS A 601 -2.60 134.99 5.56
C HIS A 601 -1.89 136.14 4.81
N ARG A 602 -0.56 136.10 4.70
CA ARG A 602 0.22 137.13 3.98
C ARG A 602 0.26 136.89 2.46
N GLU A 603 0.24 135.63 2.04
CA GLU A 603 0.23 135.24 0.62
C GLU A 603 -1.11 135.55 -0.05
N THR A 604 -2.23 135.41 0.67
CA THR A 604 -3.58 135.61 0.12
C THR A 604 -3.87 137.11 -0.19
N GLN A 605 -3.24 138.04 0.53
CA GLN A 605 -3.35 139.49 0.30
C GLN A 605 -2.59 139.98 -0.95
N ARG A 606 -1.58 139.22 -1.42
CA ARG A 606 -0.82 139.60 -2.63
C ARG A 606 -1.50 139.21 -3.93
N ALA A 607 -2.29 138.12 -3.93
CA ALA A 607 -3.02 137.68 -5.12
C ALA A 607 -4.14 138.66 -5.54
N LEU A 608 -4.71 139.42 -4.58
CA LEU A 608 -5.80 140.36 -4.81
C LEU A 608 -5.37 141.68 -5.51
N VAL A 609 -4.07 142.03 -5.45
CA VAL A 609 -3.51 143.24 -6.08
C VAL A 609 -3.08 142.99 -7.54
N ALA A 610 -2.86 141.73 -7.92
CA ALA A 610 -2.33 141.37 -9.24
C ALA A 610 -3.40 141.28 -10.35
N GLU A 611 -4.66 141.01 -10.02
CA GLU A 611 -5.72 140.88 -11.03
C GLU A 611 -6.26 142.25 -11.48
N GLN A 612 -6.32 143.23 -10.58
CA GLN A 612 -6.79 144.60 -10.87
C GLN A 612 -5.80 145.44 -11.70
N GLY A 613 -4.51 145.10 -11.71
CA GLY A 613 -3.50 145.81 -12.51
C GLY A 613 -3.42 145.35 -13.97
N TRP A 614 -3.83 144.11 -14.27
CA TRP A 614 -3.59 143.50 -15.58
C TRP A 614 -4.52 144.03 -16.67
N GLU A 615 -5.81 144.28 -16.38
CA GLU A 615 -6.75 144.80 -17.37
C GLU A 615 -6.60 146.30 -17.67
N ALA A 616 -6.01 147.08 -16.74
CA ALA A 616 -5.81 148.52 -16.93
C ALA A 616 -4.67 148.85 -17.93
N LEU A 617 -3.64 147.99 -18.03
CA LEU A 617 -2.52 148.24 -18.94
C LEU A 617 -2.90 148.00 -20.41
N GLU A 618 -3.77 147.01 -20.68
CA GLU A 618 -4.09 146.58 -22.05
C GLU A 618 -4.79 147.65 -22.91
N ASN A 619 -5.43 148.64 -22.28
CA ASN A 619 -6.22 149.67 -22.95
C ASN A 619 -5.44 150.94 -23.35
N THR A 620 -4.12 150.97 -23.24
CA THR A 620 -3.34 152.14 -23.68
C THR A 620 -2.92 152.03 -25.15
N GLN A 621 -3.07 153.12 -25.93
CA GLN A 621 -2.66 153.22 -27.35
C GLN A 621 -1.13 153.01 -27.53
N VAL A 622 -0.38 153.22 -26.44
CA VAL A 622 1.04 152.87 -26.26
C VAL A 622 1.26 151.34 -26.26
N VAL A 623 0.41 150.55 -25.58
CA VAL A 623 0.49 149.07 -25.49
C VAL A 623 0.19 148.37 -26.82
N ARG A 624 -0.71 148.88 -27.66
CA ARG A 624 -0.93 148.24 -28.97
C ARG A 624 0.20 148.51 -30.01
N LYS A 625 0.89 149.67 -29.99
CA LYS A 625 1.95 150.05 -30.97
C LYS A 625 3.34 149.50 -30.63
N ALA A 626 3.68 149.38 -29.34
CA ALA A 626 4.88 148.68 -28.87
C ALA A 626 4.85 147.18 -29.27
N ARG A 627 3.65 146.56 -29.27
CA ARG A 627 3.41 145.19 -29.75
C ARG A 627 3.51 145.04 -31.27
N LYS A 628 3.06 146.04 -32.05
CA LYS A 628 3.27 146.08 -33.52
C LYS A 628 4.75 146.26 -33.91
N MET A 629 5.59 146.80 -33.01
CA MET A 629 7.03 147.02 -33.19
C MET A 629 7.93 145.92 -32.58
N GLY A 630 7.35 144.90 -31.93
CA GLY A 630 8.12 143.78 -31.37
C GLY A 630 8.72 143.98 -29.99
N LEU A 631 8.17 144.85 -29.13
CA LEU A 631 8.68 144.99 -27.76
C LEU A 631 8.11 143.94 -26.77
N ILE A 632 6.97 143.29 -27.05
CA ILE A 632 6.29 142.48 -26.01
C ILE A 632 5.32 141.41 -26.58
N LYS A 633 5.25 140.22 -25.95
CA LYS A 633 4.08 139.31 -25.97
C LYS A 633 3.93 138.64 -24.59
N LEU A 634 2.73 138.74 -24.01
CA LEU A 634 2.30 138.19 -22.71
C LEU A 634 0.92 137.49 -22.88
N GLU A 635 0.67 136.43 -22.10
CA GLU A 635 -0.66 135.85 -21.78
C GLU A 635 -0.69 135.36 -20.31
N LYS A 636 -1.92 135.22 -19.76
CA LYS A 636 -2.33 135.36 -18.34
C LYS A 636 -2.42 134.00 -17.57
N PRO A 637 -2.23 133.93 -16.24
CA PRO A 637 -2.14 132.67 -15.48
C PRO A 637 -3.48 132.22 -14.86
N ASP A 638 -3.59 130.96 -14.40
CA ASP A 638 -4.76 130.46 -13.65
C ASP A 638 -4.34 129.76 -12.33
N PHE A 639 -4.89 130.23 -11.21
CA PHE A 639 -4.52 129.91 -9.82
C PHE A 639 -5.72 129.23 -9.09
N LEU A 640 -5.49 128.10 -8.40
CA LEU A 640 -6.40 127.40 -7.45
C LEU A 640 -7.60 126.56 -7.99
N LYS A 641 -7.48 125.22 -8.04
CA LYS A 641 -8.58 124.20 -8.02
C LYS A 641 -8.10 122.94 -7.26
N LYS A 642 -8.72 122.50 -6.14
CA LYS A 642 -10.00 121.72 -5.96
C LYS A 642 -9.93 120.32 -6.59
N SER A 643 -10.51 119.21 -6.09
CA SER A 643 -11.19 118.78 -4.86
C SER A 643 -11.73 117.35 -5.15
N ASN A 644 -11.94 116.54 -4.09
CA ASN A 644 -13.01 115.52 -3.86
C ASN A 644 -12.39 114.30 -3.13
N SER A 645 -12.63 113.95 -1.86
CA SER A 645 -13.79 113.91 -0.94
C SER A 645 -14.91 112.94 -1.32
N ARG A 646 -14.88 111.72 -0.75
CA ARG A 646 -15.91 111.08 0.12
C ARG A 646 -15.31 109.74 0.64
N LYS A 647 -14.78 109.69 1.88
CA LYS A 647 -15.44 109.31 3.16
C LYS A 647 -15.88 107.84 3.17
N LEU A 648 -15.13 106.98 3.87
CA LEU A 648 -15.17 106.69 5.32
C LEU A 648 -16.21 105.63 5.64
#